data_AF-A0A445EW02-F1
#
_entry.id   AF-A0A445EW02-F1
#
_cell.length_a   1.000
_cell.length_b   1.000
_cell.length_c   1.000
_cell.angle_alpha   90.00
_cell.angle_beta   90.00
_cell.angle_gamma   90.00
#
_symmetry.space_group_name_H-M   'P 1'
#
loop_
_entity.id
_entity.type
_entity.pdbx_description
1 polymer ?
#
loop_
_entity_poly.entity_id
_entity_poly.type
_entity_poly.pdbx_seq_one_letter_code
_entity_poly.pdbx_strand_id
1 'polypeptide(L)'
;MTSPAPALHSIHASLSDLCAPPPDPRRPFHNPRCFSAFARRLQIVLDQLLLLLPPTPPLPVQTALKGIAGDLSKAAETVSLYENASKIFVLLNCKTLCSSLQEQTAAISGWLALLDSGIEEFPELRKKVSDLSRDMKLAQFRVTENEERVLCALEKEGQGRDTSKAVQSAIMMDLARAFGVNPDDHAELLTQVNLFKDDALRSKSVLETRILASLERILKNWSVEPAIVTRNMDFDIEDDDDANAPIMPFKNFLCPLTKEVMTDPVVVLESSQTYERTAVEYWFSRCIENGIDPICPVTGTVLKSLELKPNIGLAGAIEEWIGRVVEYQVKSAAQHLIEEPLSIDQVERALDNIYKVSEEHPTSRYVIRNAGIVVLIVTVLSKNSKTIGSRLRSKVLMTLLSIAKDEESRKIMLERGITRLAIHSLIGNSEKEREYAVKLLSEFCNDEDCCVRIALEKGALVLLSSMAGNLEYPSLSNLAEEVLKKMERVEANVQCLAAAGRFEPLLSRLRDGSDGVKIEMASLVGRMTLTNGCKEQIARDGARVFVELLSNPEGMGPSLQALYNLSGLDDNAAILVESSVLPSLLEILFNEQDPSCEFKSLAASTIANIVSKPGHWELASADKKGNPMQSENIVFGLLGILNYVSSECQVTILRILCGITSSPQASESVAMQIMSGGSFRMVVPFLQHSEIEHRLLAFKLTRQLSEWCSQDLTNELRLSNTLTILEDKLLDNQSTNDERSEAAQILANLSLSEAEVKTLLGDNFVEWSVTTLKNQRRVTNARFSHSGMQEGLLGLLLHYSKNLDQQTLNVITGNRLMSVFCEQLDYTSKPKVKRLAAIGLKNLSELGSLRNTDREFGVGQSSSSSLFCSYLVFMCGKASNQPSTCPIHNIPCDNSTQLCLHKTNSIKPLVDLLSDNDTSVQVAAVDALSTLLLDYHSRSFKRTVDELEHLGVVDSVITLFTEVRSGELQEKTIWIIEKILRVENHSQRYALNQPLVRGLVEAFKHGNSNTRKHAQDALTLLKQLSGISGKESSQSRSRR
;
A
#
# COMPACT_ATOMS: atom_id res chain seq x y z
N MET A 1 -31.76 62.72 18.11
CA MET A 1 -31.53 61.46 17.36
C MET A 1 -30.61 61.78 16.20
N THR A 2 -29.33 61.44 16.33
CA THR A 2 -28.31 61.67 15.30
C THR A 2 -28.23 60.45 14.38
N SER A 3 -28.32 60.67 13.07
CA SER A 3 -28.04 59.66 12.04
C SER A 3 -26.73 58.90 12.36
N PRO A 4 -26.62 57.59 12.08
CA PRO A 4 -25.37 56.82 12.25
C PRO A 4 -24.26 57.20 11.26
N ALA A 5 -24.56 58.05 10.26
CA ALA A 5 -23.61 58.48 9.22
C ALA A 5 -22.25 59.02 9.73
N PRO A 6 -22.15 59.90 10.74
CA PRO A 6 -20.87 60.44 11.18
C PRO A 6 -20.00 59.41 11.92
N ALA A 7 -20.61 58.47 12.66
CA ALA A 7 -19.87 57.39 13.31
C ALA A 7 -19.29 56.42 12.28
N LEU A 8 -20.06 56.08 11.25
CA LEU A 8 -19.61 55.23 10.15
C LEU A 8 -18.50 55.89 9.33
N HIS A 9 -18.60 57.19 9.03
CA HIS A 9 -17.51 57.92 8.38
C HIS A 9 -16.22 57.92 9.21
N SER A 10 -16.33 58.12 10.53
CA SER A 10 -15.18 58.09 11.44
C SER A 10 -14.53 56.69 11.52
N ILE A 11 -15.34 55.63 11.53
CA ILE A 11 -14.87 54.24 11.46
C ILE A 11 -14.11 53.99 10.15
N HIS A 12 -14.69 54.36 9.00
CA HIS A 12 -14.04 54.13 7.71
C HIS A 12 -12.72 54.89 7.59
N ALA A 13 -12.65 56.13 8.06
CA ALA A 13 -11.41 56.90 8.09
C ALA A 13 -10.35 56.18 8.95
N SER A 14 -10.70 55.80 10.18
CA SER A 14 -9.77 55.13 11.09
C SER A 14 -9.32 53.76 10.57
N LEU A 15 -10.22 52.98 9.95
CA LEU A 15 -9.88 51.69 9.34
C LEU A 15 -9.01 51.85 8.09
N SER A 16 -9.27 52.88 7.27
CA SER A 16 -8.44 53.17 6.10
C SER A 16 -6.99 53.43 6.51
N ASP A 17 -6.79 54.17 7.60
CA ASP A 17 -5.46 54.47 8.13
C ASP A 17 -4.82 53.22 8.75
N LEU A 18 -5.57 52.46 9.57
CA LEU A 18 -5.06 51.28 10.29
C LEU A 18 -4.82 50.05 9.40
N CYS A 19 -5.54 49.92 8.28
CA CYS A 19 -5.46 48.78 7.37
C CYS A 19 -4.51 49.01 6.18
N ALA A 20 -4.00 50.23 6.00
CA ALA A 20 -3.05 50.56 4.93
C ALA A 20 -1.83 49.60 4.94
N PRO A 21 -1.31 49.21 3.77
CA PRO A 21 -0.12 48.37 3.70
C PRO A 21 1.07 49.12 4.31
N PRO A 22 1.81 48.51 5.26
CA PRO A 22 2.95 49.18 5.88
C PRO A 22 4.04 49.42 4.82
N PRO A 23 4.62 50.63 4.74
CA PRO A 23 5.61 50.97 3.72
C PRO A 23 6.96 50.24 3.88
N ASP A 24 7.21 49.55 5.00
CA ASP A 24 8.42 48.75 5.24
C ASP A 24 8.13 47.47 6.07
N PRO A 25 8.39 46.26 5.54
CA PRO A 25 8.24 45.00 6.29
C PRO A 25 9.24 44.80 7.44
N ARG A 26 10.29 45.63 7.57
CA ARG A 26 11.34 45.52 8.61
C ARG A 26 11.06 46.32 9.90
N ARG A 27 9.82 46.74 10.17
CA ARG A 27 9.51 47.48 11.41
C ARG A 27 9.74 46.63 12.68
N PRO A 28 10.35 47.21 13.74
CA PRO A 28 10.77 46.47 14.94
C PRO A 28 9.63 46.16 15.93
N PHE A 29 8.52 46.91 15.91
CA PHE A 29 7.47 46.81 16.94
C PHE A 29 6.30 45.91 16.52
N HIS A 30 6.00 44.90 17.34
CA HIS A 30 4.97 43.88 17.08
C HIS A 30 3.53 44.38 17.40
N ASN A 31 3.36 45.16 18.47
CA ASN A 31 2.06 45.62 18.97
C ASN A 31 1.16 46.32 17.93
N PRO A 32 1.63 47.30 17.12
CA PRO A 32 0.77 47.94 16.11
C PRO A 32 0.32 46.95 15.02
N ARG A 33 1.15 45.96 14.66
CA ARG A 33 0.79 44.93 13.65
C ARG A 33 -0.33 44.02 14.16
N CYS A 34 -0.27 43.61 15.42
CA CYS A 34 -1.35 42.85 16.05
C CYS A 34 -2.66 43.63 16.06
N PHE A 35 -2.62 44.91 16.39
CA PHE A 35 -3.82 45.75 16.39
C PHE A 35 -4.38 45.93 14.97
N SER A 36 -3.55 46.20 13.96
CA SER A 36 -3.97 46.29 12.56
C SER A 36 -4.59 45.00 12.03
N ALA A 37 -4.16 43.82 12.50
CA ALA A 37 -4.80 42.55 12.15
C ALA A 37 -6.24 42.46 12.69
N PHE A 38 -6.48 42.93 13.92
CA PHE A 38 -7.84 43.06 14.46
C PHE A 38 -8.66 44.11 13.70
N ALA A 39 -8.07 45.25 13.33
CA ALA A 39 -8.73 46.28 12.54
C ALA A 39 -9.19 45.75 11.16
N ARG A 40 -8.39 44.94 10.47
CA ARG A 40 -8.79 44.30 9.20
C ARG A 40 -9.96 43.34 9.36
N ARG A 41 -9.96 42.53 10.43
CA ARG A 41 -11.10 41.64 10.74
C ARG A 41 -12.35 42.43 11.10
N LEU A 42 -12.19 43.53 11.84
CA LEU A 42 -13.26 44.46 12.18
C LEU A 42 -13.85 45.11 10.91
N GLN A 43 -13.01 45.50 9.96
CA GLN A 43 -13.45 46.05 8.67
C GLN A 43 -14.36 45.09 7.91
N ILE A 44 -13.96 43.82 7.78
CA ILE A 44 -14.77 42.79 7.11
C ILE A 44 -16.13 42.62 7.79
N VAL A 45 -16.15 42.61 9.13
CA VAL A 45 -17.38 42.47 9.92
C VAL A 45 -18.29 43.68 9.74
N LEU A 46 -17.73 44.89 9.75
CA LEU A 46 -18.51 46.13 9.60
C LEU A 46 -19.00 46.35 8.17
N ASP A 47 -18.22 45.98 7.14
CA ASP A 47 -18.64 46.03 5.74
C ASP A 47 -19.82 45.08 5.49
N GLN A 48 -19.78 43.87 6.07
CA GLN A 48 -20.90 42.91 6.01
C GLN A 48 -22.12 43.41 6.77
N LEU A 49 -21.93 44.03 7.93
CA LEU A 49 -23.01 44.64 8.71
C LEU A 49 -23.70 45.78 7.92
N LEU A 50 -22.92 46.61 7.22
CA LEU A 50 -23.42 47.76 6.45
C LEU A 50 -24.29 47.37 5.26
N LEU A 51 -24.00 46.23 4.62
CA LEU A 51 -24.83 45.67 3.55
C LEU A 51 -26.20 45.16 4.04
N LEU A 52 -26.30 44.82 5.33
CA LEU A 52 -27.46 44.16 5.94
C LEU A 52 -28.30 45.10 6.82
N LEU A 53 -27.82 46.31 7.07
CA LEU A 53 -28.43 47.27 7.99
C LEU A 53 -29.65 47.98 7.37
N PRO A 54 -30.82 48.00 8.05
CA PRO A 54 -31.94 48.84 7.65
C PRO A 54 -31.59 50.34 7.79
N PRO A 55 -32.32 51.24 7.11
CA PRO A 55 -32.05 52.69 7.13
C PRO A 55 -32.09 53.31 8.55
N THR A 56 -32.73 52.64 9.50
CA THR A 56 -32.67 52.96 10.94
C THR A 56 -32.25 51.72 11.74
N PRO A 57 -30.96 51.60 12.12
CA PRO A 57 -30.47 50.47 12.91
C PRO A 57 -31.13 50.41 14.30
N PRO A 58 -31.22 49.22 14.93
CA PRO A 58 -31.56 49.08 16.34
C PRO A 58 -30.66 49.92 17.26
N LEU A 59 -31.21 50.40 18.38
CA LEU A 59 -30.48 51.24 19.35
C LEU A 59 -29.17 50.61 19.88
N PRO A 60 -29.10 49.29 20.16
CA PRO A 60 -27.85 48.64 20.55
C PRO A 60 -26.77 48.75 19.47
N VAL A 61 -27.16 48.59 18.20
CA VAL A 61 -26.25 48.70 17.05
C VAL A 61 -25.75 50.13 16.86
N GLN A 62 -26.62 51.13 17.01
CA GLN A 62 -26.20 52.55 16.95
C GLN A 62 -25.22 52.92 18.07
N THR A 63 -25.42 52.35 19.26
CA THR A 63 -24.57 52.59 20.43
C THR A 63 -23.21 51.91 20.27
N ALA A 64 -23.20 50.65 19.83
CA ALA A 64 -21.98 49.91 19.52
C ALA A 64 -21.14 50.61 18.44
N LEU A 65 -21.76 51.06 17.33
CA LEU A 65 -21.05 51.76 16.27
C LEU A 65 -20.43 53.10 16.74
N LYS A 66 -21.11 53.84 17.62
CA LYS A 66 -20.54 55.08 18.21
C LYS A 66 -19.36 54.77 19.14
N GLY A 67 -19.46 53.72 19.94
CA GLY A 67 -18.38 53.26 20.82
C GLY A 67 -17.15 52.81 20.03
N ILE A 68 -17.36 51.96 19.02
CA ILE A 68 -16.31 51.50 18.11
C ILE A 68 -15.63 52.70 17.43
N ALA A 69 -16.39 53.68 16.92
CA ALA A 69 -15.82 54.88 16.29
C ALA A 69 -14.86 55.64 17.23
N GLY A 70 -15.26 55.84 18.49
CA GLY A 70 -14.46 56.59 19.46
C GLY A 70 -13.15 55.89 19.85
N ASP A 71 -13.21 54.60 20.17
CA ASP A 71 -12.04 53.86 20.63
C ASP A 71 -11.11 53.43 19.48
N LEU A 72 -11.67 53.22 18.28
CA LEU A 72 -10.88 52.99 17.08
C LEU A 72 -10.09 54.25 16.66
N SER A 73 -10.67 55.46 16.81
CA SER A 73 -9.95 56.71 16.55
C SER A 73 -8.75 56.89 17.48
N LYS A 74 -8.90 56.63 18.79
CA LYS A 74 -7.79 56.68 19.75
C LYS A 74 -6.72 55.62 19.47
N ALA A 75 -7.14 54.44 19.02
CA ALA A 75 -6.22 53.40 18.64
C ALA A 75 -5.45 53.78 17.36
N ALA A 76 -6.10 54.41 16.39
CA ALA A 76 -5.46 54.96 15.19
C ALA A 76 -4.42 56.02 15.54
N GLU A 77 -4.73 56.94 16.46
CA GLU A 77 -3.76 57.91 17.00
C GLU A 77 -2.56 57.19 17.65
N THR A 78 -2.82 56.17 18.48
CA THR A 78 -1.76 55.40 19.14
C THR A 78 -0.88 54.65 18.13
N VAL A 79 -1.47 54.00 17.11
CA VAL A 79 -0.72 53.34 16.03
C VAL A 79 0.08 54.35 15.22
N SER A 80 -0.48 55.53 14.93
CA SER A 80 0.22 56.59 14.20
C SER A 80 1.52 57.04 14.89
N LEU A 81 1.59 56.98 16.22
CA LEU A 81 2.81 57.27 16.98
C LEU A 81 3.87 56.18 16.78
N TYR A 82 3.49 54.91 16.62
CA TYR A 82 4.41 53.84 16.24
C TYR A 82 4.94 53.99 14.80
N GLU A 83 4.21 54.69 13.93
CA GLU A 83 4.57 54.83 12.51
C GLU A 83 5.39 56.08 12.22
N ASN A 84 5.04 57.20 12.87
CA ASN A 84 5.53 58.54 12.49
C ASN A 84 6.55 59.12 13.49
N ALA A 85 6.64 58.59 14.70
CA ALA A 85 7.66 59.01 15.67
C ALA A 85 8.97 58.23 15.46
N SER A 86 10.07 58.78 15.96
CA SER A 86 11.36 58.11 16.03
C SER A 86 11.26 56.81 16.84
N LYS A 87 12.06 55.81 16.48
CA LYS A 87 12.07 54.53 17.20
C LYS A 87 12.47 54.70 18.68
N ILE A 88 13.28 55.71 19.00
CA ILE A 88 13.66 56.07 20.37
C ILE A 88 12.45 56.59 21.15
N PHE A 89 11.63 57.47 20.56
CA PHE A 89 10.40 57.97 21.19
C PHE A 89 9.43 56.84 21.52
N VAL A 90 9.26 55.89 20.58
CA VAL A 90 8.41 54.71 20.78
C VAL A 90 8.93 53.84 21.92
N LEU A 91 10.24 53.63 22.04
CA LEU A 91 10.83 52.88 23.17
C LEU A 91 10.62 53.59 24.51
N LEU A 92 10.77 54.91 24.57
CA LEU A 92 10.54 55.68 25.81
C LEU A 92 9.09 55.63 26.26
N ASN A 93 8.16 55.54 25.31
CA ASN A 93 6.72 55.49 25.55
C ASN A 93 6.14 54.08 25.37
N CYS A 94 6.97 53.03 25.35
CA CYS A 94 6.49 51.68 25.02
C CYS A 94 5.43 51.16 26.00
N LYS A 95 5.59 51.45 27.30
CA LYS A 95 4.62 51.06 28.35
C LYS A 95 3.29 51.79 28.19
N THR A 96 3.32 53.10 27.92
CA THR A 96 2.10 53.91 27.77
C THR A 96 1.36 53.58 26.48
N LEU A 97 2.08 53.43 25.37
CA LEU A 97 1.51 53.04 24.08
C LEU A 97 0.93 51.62 24.11
N CYS A 98 1.61 50.68 24.77
CA CYS A 98 1.13 49.31 24.95
C CYS A 98 -0.16 49.26 25.78
N SER A 99 -0.20 49.98 26.91
CA SER A 99 -1.41 50.08 27.75
C SER A 99 -2.57 50.73 26.99
N SER A 100 -2.31 51.79 26.21
CA SER A 100 -3.34 52.43 25.38
C SER A 100 -3.95 51.45 24.38
N LEU A 101 -3.14 50.69 23.63
CA LEU A 101 -3.65 49.68 22.69
C LEU A 101 -4.42 48.56 23.40
N GLN A 102 -3.96 48.12 24.57
CA GLN A 102 -4.64 47.12 25.38
C GLN A 102 -6.04 47.61 25.82
N GLU A 103 -6.12 48.86 26.30
CA GLU A 103 -7.38 49.49 26.71
C GLU A 103 -8.35 49.65 25.54
N GLN A 104 -7.90 50.18 24.40
CA GLN A 104 -8.76 50.35 23.23
C GLN A 104 -9.23 49.01 22.66
N THR A 105 -8.37 47.99 22.63
CA THR A 105 -8.75 46.65 22.14
C THR A 105 -9.81 46.02 23.04
N ALA A 106 -9.65 46.15 24.37
CA ALA A 106 -10.64 45.67 25.33
C ALA A 106 -11.97 46.44 25.20
N ALA A 107 -11.92 47.76 25.01
CA ALA A 107 -13.13 48.57 24.82
C ALA A 107 -13.89 48.19 23.54
N ILE A 108 -13.20 48.04 22.40
CA ILE A 108 -13.78 47.57 21.14
C ILE A 108 -14.38 46.17 21.29
N SER A 109 -13.74 45.27 22.04
CA SER A 109 -14.31 43.94 22.32
C SER A 109 -15.65 44.02 23.04
N GLY A 110 -15.80 44.96 23.99
CA GLY A 110 -17.05 45.23 24.71
C GLY A 110 -18.13 45.79 23.80
N TRP A 111 -17.78 46.68 22.86
CA TRP A 111 -18.72 47.18 21.87
C TRP A 111 -19.16 46.12 20.87
N LEU A 112 -18.27 45.20 20.49
CA LEU A 112 -18.61 44.04 19.64
C LEU A 112 -19.56 43.06 20.36
N ALA A 113 -19.39 42.86 21.67
CA ALA A 113 -20.34 42.07 22.46
C ALA A 113 -21.73 42.72 22.53
N LEU A 114 -21.79 44.06 22.60
CA LEU A 114 -23.05 44.79 22.48
C LEU A 114 -23.64 44.68 21.06
N LEU A 115 -22.79 44.67 20.03
CA LEU A 115 -23.22 44.49 18.64
C LEU A 115 -23.82 43.11 18.40
N ASP A 116 -23.24 42.04 18.97
CA ASP A 116 -23.74 40.65 18.93
C ASP A 116 -25.22 40.58 19.37
N SER A 117 -25.57 41.27 20.46
CA SER A 117 -26.95 41.34 20.96
C SER A 117 -27.94 42.08 20.05
N GLY A 118 -27.45 42.88 19.09
CA GLY A 118 -28.27 43.68 18.17
C GLY A 118 -28.45 43.08 16.78
N ILE A 119 -27.85 41.92 16.49
CA ILE A 119 -27.84 41.26 15.17
C ILE A 119 -28.30 39.80 15.21
N GLU A 120 -29.19 39.45 16.15
CA GLU A 120 -29.68 38.08 16.37
C GLU A 120 -30.21 37.40 15.10
N GLU A 121 -30.73 38.19 14.16
CA GLU A 121 -31.32 37.75 12.89
C GLU A 121 -30.27 37.21 11.87
N PHE A 122 -28.97 37.42 12.11
CA PHE A 122 -27.88 37.05 11.18
C PHE A 122 -26.87 36.07 11.83
N PRO A 123 -27.15 34.76 11.87
CA PRO A 123 -26.36 33.79 12.66
C PRO A 123 -24.88 33.69 12.24
N GLU A 124 -24.57 33.83 10.95
CA GLU A 124 -23.19 33.79 10.45
C GLU A 124 -22.39 35.05 10.83
N LEU A 125 -22.99 36.23 10.69
CA LEU A 125 -22.36 37.50 11.08
C LEU A 125 -22.19 37.56 12.61
N ARG A 126 -23.20 37.08 13.34
CA ARG A 126 -23.19 36.96 14.79
C ARG A 126 -22.00 36.12 15.28
N LYS A 127 -21.76 34.96 14.67
CA LYS A 127 -20.59 34.12 14.99
C LYS A 127 -19.28 34.88 14.77
N LYS A 128 -19.11 35.58 13.64
CA LYS A 128 -17.89 36.36 13.34
C LYS A 128 -17.68 37.51 14.33
N VAL A 129 -18.75 38.21 14.73
CA VAL A 129 -18.70 39.29 15.75
C VAL A 129 -18.32 38.73 17.11
N SER A 130 -18.91 37.61 17.52
CA SER A 130 -18.64 36.95 18.80
C SER A 130 -17.21 36.41 18.88
N ASP A 131 -16.73 35.79 17.80
CA ASP A 131 -15.35 35.32 17.69
C ASP A 131 -14.35 36.49 17.73
N LEU A 132 -14.60 37.57 17.00
CA LEU A 132 -13.73 38.76 17.03
C LEU A 132 -13.75 39.45 18.41
N SER A 133 -14.92 39.55 19.06
CA SER A 133 -15.05 40.08 20.42
C SER A 133 -14.21 39.26 21.41
N ARG A 134 -14.32 37.93 21.37
CA ARG A 134 -13.53 37.04 22.23
C ARG A 134 -12.04 37.19 21.98
N ASP A 135 -11.61 37.20 20.72
CA ASP A 135 -10.19 37.29 20.37
C ASP A 135 -9.58 38.64 20.79
N MET A 136 -10.29 39.75 20.57
CA MET A 136 -9.85 41.08 21.02
C MET A 136 -9.82 41.17 22.55
N LYS A 137 -10.76 40.52 23.24
CA LYS A 137 -10.78 40.48 24.72
C LYS A 137 -9.60 39.70 25.30
N LEU A 138 -9.14 38.65 24.62
CA LEU A 138 -8.00 37.82 25.02
C LEU A 138 -6.65 38.36 24.52
N ALA A 139 -6.65 39.38 23.65
CA ALA A 139 -5.43 39.97 23.12
C ALA A 139 -4.54 40.51 24.24
N GLN A 140 -3.24 40.25 24.15
CA GLN A 140 -2.25 40.77 25.08
C GLN A 140 -1.17 41.52 24.30
N PHE A 141 -1.12 42.83 24.49
CA PHE A 141 0.00 43.66 24.06
C PHE A 141 1.03 43.64 25.19
N ARG A 142 2.29 43.40 24.84
CA ARG A 142 3.39 43.32 25.82
C ARG A 142 4.55 44.19 25.35
N VAL A 143 5.26 44.76 26.32
CA VAL A 143 6.59 45.32 26.12
C VAL A 143 7.57 44.17 26.29
N THR A 144 8.47 43.97 25.33
CA THR A 144 9.46 42.89 25.40
C THR A 144 10.51 43.19 26.47
N GLU A 145 11.15 42.15 27.02
CA GLU A 145 12.24 42.33 27.99
C GLU A 145 13.39 43.20 27.43
N ASN A 146 13.63 43.14 26.12
CA ASN A 146 14.61 44.00 25.45
C ASN A 146 14.18 45.46 25.41
N GLU A 147 12.93 45.75 25.04
CA GLU A 147 12.38 47.12 25.06
C GLU A 147 12.41 47.71 26.48
N GLU A 148 12.06 46.90 27.49
CA GLU A 148 12.07 47.33 28.90
C GLU A 148 13.51 47.58 29.41
N ARG A 149 14.45 46.73 29.02
CA ARG A 149 15.87 46.90 29.35
C ARG A 149 16.45 48.17 28.72
N VAL A 150 16.10 48.46 27.46
CA VAL A 150 16.53 49.70 26.78
C VAL A 150 15.88 50.92 27.42
N LEU A 151 14.57 50.86 27.72
CA LEU A 151 13.87 51.92 28.46
C LEU A 151 14.58 52.24 29.78
N CYS A 152 14.86 51.23 30.61
CA CYS A 152 15.56 51.43 31.89
C CYS A 152 16.98 51.99 31.72
N ALA A 153 17.69 51.61 30.65
CA ALA A 153 19.02 52.13 30.35
C ALA A 153 18.97 53.61 29.93
N LEU A 154 18.02 53.97 29.05
CA LEU A 154 17.80 55.35 28.61
C LEU A 154 17.35 56.26 29.76
N GLU A 155 16.44 55.80 30.61
CA GLU A 155 16.00 56.55 31.80
C GLU A 155 17.16 56.82 32.77
N LYS A 156 18.06 55.84 32.97
CA LYS A 156 19.26 55.99 33.81
C LYS A 156 20.25 56.99 33.20
N GLU A 157 20.41 57.02 31.88
CA GLU A 157 21.22 58.04 31.20
C GLU A 157 20.63 59.44 31.36
N GLY A 158 19.30 59.58 31.29
CA GLY A 158 18.60 60.84 31.51
C GLY A 158 18.75 61.41 32.94
N GLN A 159 19.25 60.63 33.89
CA GLN A 159 19.53 61.05 35.27
C GLN A 159 20.92 61.69 35.45
N GLY A 160 21.78 61.68 34.41
CA GLY A 160 23.02 62.48 34.38
C GLY A 160 24.19 61.94 35.20
N ARG A 161 24.35 60.63 35.34
CA ARG A 161 25.54 60.01 35.96
C ARG A 161 26.61 59.75 34.90
N ASP A 162 27.89 59.92 35.24
CA ASP A 162 29.01 59.55 34.35
C ASP A 162 29.04 58.02 34.15
N THR A 163 28.77 57.58 32.91
CA THR A 163 28.79 56.16 32.53
C THR A 163 30.09 55.78 31.82
N SER A 164 30.60 54.59 32.11
CA SER A 164 31.84 54.08 31.49
C SER A 164 31.66 53.82 29.99
N LYS A 165 32.77 53.79 29.23
CA LYS A 165 32.73 53.50 27.78
C LYS A 165 32.03 52.17 27.47
N ALA A 166 32.21 51.13 28.29
CA ALA A 166 31.54 49.85 28.12
C ALA A 166 30.02 49.94 28.28
N VAL A 167 29.52 50.78 29.21
CA VAL A 167 28.08 51.00 29.41
C VAL A 167 27.49 51.81 28.25
N GLN A 168 28.21 52.83 27.77
CA GLN A 168 27.83 53.58 26.57
C GLN A 168 27.78 52.65 25.34
N SER A 169 28.76 51.75 25.20
CA SER A 169 28.80 50.67 24.20
C SER A 169 27.58 49.74 24.26
N ALA A 170 27.25 49.27 25.46
CA ALA A 170 26.08 48.42 25.66
C ALA A 170 24.76 49.11 25.26
N ILE A 171 24.59 50.39 25.63
CA ILE A 171 23.37 51.17 25.34
C ILE A 171 23.12 51.26 23.83
N MET A 172 24.14 51.52 23.02
CA MET A 172 23.94 51.61 21.57
C MET A 172 23.80 50.23 20.91
N MET A 173 24.48 49.19 21.40
CA MET A 173 24.24 47.82 20.94
C MET A 173 22.80 47.39 21.24
N ASP A 174 22.26 47.81 22.38
CA ASP A 174 20.88 47.56 22.77
C ASP A 174 19.88 48.34 21.93
N LEU A 175 20.17 49.61 21.61
CA LEU A 175 19.38 50.41 20.67
C LEU A 175 19.39 49.81 19.25
N ALA A 176 20.56 49.42 18.74
CA ALA A 176 20.68 48.78 17.43
C ALA A 176 19.87 47.48 17.37
N ARG A 177 19.97 46.64 18.41
CA ARG A 177 19.19 45.40 18.54
C ARG A 177 17.68 45.69 18.61
N ALA A 178 17.26 46.70 19.38
CA ALA A 178 15.86 47.10 19.48
C ALA A 178 15.31 47.68 18.16
N PHE A 179 16.16 48.28 17.31
CA PHE A 179 15.75 48.84 16.01
C PHE A 179 15.82 47.85 14.86
N GLY A 180 16.39 46.65 15.08
CA GLY A 180 16.67 45.67 14.03
C GLY A 180 17.77 46.13 13.08
N VAL A 181 18.70 46.96 13.55
CA VAL A 181 19.78 47.58 12.76
C VAL A 181 21.11 46.95 13.18
N ASN A 182 22.06 46.85 12.23
CA ASN A 182 23.41 46.37 12.55
C ASN A 182 24.07 47.35 13.54
N PRO A 183 24.63 46.90 14.69
CA PRO A 183 25.34 47.76 15.63
C PRO A 183 26.48 48.59 15.01
N ASP A 184 27.02 48.18 13.86
CA ASP A 184 28.07 48.90 13.12
C ASP A 184 27.51 49.98 12.17
N ASP A 185 26.19 50.07 11.97
CA ASP A 185 25.54 51.07 11.11
C ASP A 185 25.30 52.39 11.87
N HIS A 186 26.37 53.16 12.00
CA HIS A 186 26.35 54.47 12.65
C HIS A 186 25.44 55.48 11.97
N ALA A 187 25.25 55.37 10.65
CA ALA A 187 24.45 56.31 9.88
C ALA A 187 22.96 56.18 10.23
N GLU A 188 22.46 54.95 10.35
CA GLU A 188 21.07 54.70 10.73
C GLU A 188 20.80 55.07 12.19
N LEU A 189 21.71 54.77 13.12
CA LEU A 189 21.58 55.19 14.53
C LEU A 189 21.59 56.71 14.70
N LEU A 190 22.47 57.41 13.97
CA LEU A 190 22.49 58.88 13.93
C LEU A 190 21.17 59.44 13.38
N THR A 191 20.63 58.81 12.33
CA THR A 191 19.33 59.20 11.75
C THR A 191 18.21 59.06 12.76
N GLN A 192 18.16 57.97 13.53
CA GLN A 192 17.15 57.80 14.59
C GLN A 192 17.29 58.80 15.74
N VAL A 193 18.51 59.15 16.16
CA VAL A 193 18.75 60.21 17.17
C VAL A 193 18.34 61.59 16.66
N ASN A 194 18.59 61.89 15.38
CA ASN A 194 18.13 63.13 14.75
C ASN A 194 16.60 63.20 14.65
N LEU A 195 15.92 62.10 14.31
CA LEU A 195 14.46 62.06 14.33
C LEU A 195 13.90 62.24 15.75
N PHE A 196 14.56 61.66 16.75
CA PHE A 196 14.18 61.82 18.15
C PHE A 196 14.32 63.26 18.65
N LYS A 197 15.23 64.04 18.08
CA LYS A 197 15.37 65.48 18.38
C LYS A 197 14.08 66.24 18.14
N ASP A 198 13.42 65.99 17.01
CA ASP A 198 12.16 66.64 16.65
C ASP A 198 11.00 66.19 17.55
N ASP A 199 11.03 64.94 18.01
CA ASP A 199 10.02 64.39 18.93
C ASP A 199 10.18 64.93 20.35
N ALA A 200 11.41 64.98 20.87
CA ALA A 200 11.73 65.52 22.19
C ALA A 200 11.40 67.03 22.28
N LEU A 201 11.54 67.77 21.17
CA LEU A 201 11.13 69.16 21.07
C LEU A 201 9.60 69.32 21.08
N ARG A 202 8.87 68.38 20.47
CA ARG A 202 7.39 68.37 20.45
C ARG A 202 6.78 67.95 21.78
N SER A 203 7.38 66.99 22.48
CA SER A 203 6.86 66.44 23.76
C SER A 203 7.07 67.38 24.96
N LYS A 204 8.04 68.31 24.89
CA LYS A 204 8.47 69.20 25.98
C LYS A 204 8.88 68.45 27.27
N SER A 205 9.25 67.17 27.16
CA SER A 205 9.66 66.36 28.31
C SER A 205 11.10 66.68 28.74
N VAL A 206 11.28 67.02 30.03
CA VAL A 206 12.62 67.26 30.62
C VAL A 206 13.47 65.99 30.61
N LEU A 207 12.85 64.81 30.70
CA LEU A 207 13.56 63.53 30.64
C LEU A 207 14.06 63.25 29.21
N GLU A 208 13.20 63.41 28.20
CA GLU A 208 13.55 63.13 26.80
C GLU A 208 14.64 64.07 26.28
N THR A 209 14.62 65.34 26.68
CA THR A 209 15.66 66.32 26.35
C THR A 209 17.01 65.99 26.99
N ARG A 210 17.03 65.45 28.21
CA ARG A 210 18.27 64.97 28.86
C ARG A 210 18.80 63.70 28.20
N ILE A 211 17.92 62.78 27.82
CA ILE A 211 18.28 61.55 27.11
C ILE A 211 18.86 61.88 25.75
N LEU A 212 18.23 62.79 25.00
CA LEU A 212 18.75 63.28 23.72
C LEU A 212 20.17 63.86 23.87
N ALA A 213 20.40 64.72 24.87
CA ALA A 213 21.72 65.29 25.12
C ALA A 213 22.77 64.21 25.46
N SER A 214 22.39 63.16 26.21
CA SER A 214 23.28 62.04 26.50
C SER A 214 23.56 61.19 25.26
N LEU A 215 22.55 60.90 24.44
CA LEU A 215 22.70 60.14 23.20
C LEU A 215 23.54 60.89 22.16
N GLU A 216 23.33 62.21 21.97
CA GLU A 216 24.19 63.04 21.11
C GLU A 216 25.65 63.02 21.58
N ARG A 217 25.90 63.04 22.90
CA ARG A 217 27.24 62.92 23.49
C ARG A 217 27.85 61.52 23.28
N ILE A 218 27.09 60.45 23.53
CA ILE A 218 27.53 59.06 23.34
C ILE A 218 27.87 58.82 21.87
N LEU A 219 27.00 59.25 20.96
CA LEU A 219 27.15 59.02 19.53
C LEU A 219 28.31 59.84 18.93
N LYS A 220 28.57 61.05 19.45
CA LYS A 220 29.78 61.83 19.11
C LYS A 220 31.07 61.18 19.58
N ASN A 221 31.05 60.52 20.74
CA ASN A 221 32.19 59.75 21.25
C ASN A 221 32.36 58.42 20.49
N TRP A 222 31.26 57.88 19.95
CA TRP A 222 31.24 56.67 19.13
C TRP A 222 31.71 56.93 17.70
N SER A 223 31.37 58.07 17.10
CA SER A 223 31.76 58.47 15.75
C SER A 223 33.26 58.77 15.58
N VAL A 224 34.04 58.65 16.65
CA VAL A 224 35.50 58.59 16.53
C VAL A 224 35.82 57.19 16.02
N GLU A 225 35.96 57.06 14.69
CA GLU A 225 36.67 55.92 14.10
C GLU A 225 37.92 55.65 14.95
N PRO A 226 38.21 54.41 15.35
CA PRO A 226 39.58 54.07 15.65
C PRO A 226 40.30 54.31 14.33
N ALA A 227 40.96 55.46 14.24
CA ALA A 227 41.91 55.70 13.18
C ALA A 227 42.77 54.45 13.12
N ILE A 228 42.68 53.72 12.01
CA ILE A 228 43.76 52.86 11.55
C ILE A 228 44.91 53.85 11.38
N VAL A 229 45.63 54.05 12.48
CA VAL A 229 46.91 54.69 12.48
C VAL A 229 47.81 53.64 11.85
N THR A 230 47.88 53.68 10.53
CA THR A 230 49.13 53.46 9.81
C THR A 230 50.11 54.56 10.23
N ARG A 231 50.50 54.57 11.51
CA ARG A 231 51.85 54.95 11.87
C ARG A 231 52.54 53.64 12.11
N ASN A 232 53.48 53.36 11.22
CA ASN A 232 54.77 52.83 11.58
C ASN A 232 55.18 53.45 12.92
N MET A 233 54.87 52.75 14.00
CA MET A 233 55.70 52.76 15.17
C MET A 233 56.49 51.48 15.00
N ASP A 234 57.66 51.66 14.40
CA ASP A 234 58.81 50.81 14.62
C ASP A 234 58.97 50.69 16.15
N PHE A 235 58.28 49.71 16.73
CA PHE A 235 58.93 48.92 17.73
C PHE A 235 59.69 47.89 16.92
N ASP A 236 61.01 47.91 17.07
CA ASP A 236 61.89 46.81 16.71
C ASP A 236 61.32 45.54 17.37
N ILE A 237 60.37 44.90 16.69
CA ILE A 237 60.18 43.47 16.80
C ILE A 237 61.33 42.96 15.95
N GLU A 238 62.44 42.70 16.64
CA GLU A 238 63.45 41.79 16.12
C GLU A 238 62.69 40.62 15.47
N ASP A 239 63.02 40.38 14.20
CA ASP A 239 62.54 39.24 13.43
C ASP A 239 62.51 37.99 14.33
N ASP A 240 61.32 37.60 14.78
CA ASP A 240 61.12 36.29 15.40
C ASP A 240 59.95 35.61 14.68
N ASP A 241 60.32 34.59 13.95
CA ASP A 241 59.52 33.74 13.09
C ASP A 241 58.40 33.01 13.86
N ASP A 242 57.24 33.63 14.17
CA ASP A 242 56.04 32.83 14.50
C ASP A 242 54.67 33.56 14.38
N ALA A 243 54.21 33.83 13.16
CA ALA A 243 52.83 34.30 12.91
C ALA A 243 51.75 33.21 13.12
N ASN A 244 52.12 32.00 13.54
CA ASN A 244 51.24 30.84 13.73
C ASN A 244 51.17 30.33 15.18
N ALA A 245 51.72 31.07 16.15
CA ALA A 245 51.71 30.64 17.55
C ALA A 245 50.28 30.68 18.16
N PRO A 246 49.83 29.61 18.83
CA PRO A 246 48.56 29.63 19.57
C PRO A 246 48.61 30.68 20.68
N ILE A 247 47.54 31.49 20.81
CA ILE A 247 47.40 32.49 21.87
C ILE A 247 47.37 31.75 23.22
N MET A 248 48.51 31.71 23.92
CA MET A 248 48.66 31.01 25.18
C MET A 248 47.97 31.78 26.33
N PRO A 249 47.40 31.10 27.33
CA PRO A 249 46.87 31.75 28.51
C PRO A 249 48.01 32.38 29.31
N PHE A 250 47.79 33.61 29.80
CA PHE A 250 48.72 34.22 30.74
C PHE A 250 48.81 33.36 32.01
N LYS A 251 49.99 33.25 32.62
CA LYS A 251 50.19 32.46 33.85
C LYS A 251 49.21 32.81 34.96
N ASN A 252 48.79 34.07 35.03
CA ASN A 252 47.86 34.59 36.03
C ASN A 252 46.39 34.14 35.79
N PHE A 253 46.09 33.60 34.61
CA PHE A 253 44.77 33.05 34.29
C PHE A 253 44.64 31.59 34.75
N LEU A 254 45.77 30.92 35.01
CA LEU A 254 45.80 29.53 35.42
C LEU A 254 45.57 29.41 36.92
N CYS A 255 44.62 28.56 37.30
CA CYS A 255 44.39 28.21 38.69
C CYS A 255 45.64 27.51 39.25
N PRO A 256 46.20 27.94 40.40
CA PRO A 256 47.38 27.29 40.97
C PRO A 256 47.13 25.83 41.39
N LEU A 257 45.88 25.44 41.65
CA LEU A 257 45.48 24.09 42.03
C LEU A 257 45.28 23.18 40.81
N THR A 258 44.42 23.58 39.86
CA THR A 258 44.07 22.74 38.70
C THR A 258 45.05 22.86 37.55
N LYS A 259 45.84 23.95 37.50
CA LYS A 259 46.71 24.33 36.37
C LYS A 259 45.96 24.60 35.07
N GLU A 260 44.63 24.76 35.14
CA GLU A 260 43.76 25.10 34.02
C GLU A 260 43.31 26.56 34.10
N VAL A 261 42.84 27.13 32.99
CA VAL A 261 42.31 28.51 32.96
C VAL A 261 41.09 28.60 33.88
N MET A 262 41.08 29.59 34.77
CA MET A 262 39.99 29.82 35.72
C MET A 262 38.71 30.26 34.99
N THR A 263 37.61 29.59 35.26
CA THR A 263 36.27 29.94 34.77
C THR A 263 35.52 30.82 35.77
N ASP A 264 35.69 30.56 37.09
CA ASP A 264 35.16 31.39 38.17
C ASP A 264 36.30 31.75 39.15
N PRO A 265 37.13 32.75 38.80
CA PRO A 265 38.27 33.14 39.62
C PRO A 265 37.80 33.80 40.93
N VAL A 266 38.14 33.19 42.07
CA VAL A 266 37.88 33.71 43.42
C VAL A 266 39.17 33.96 44.18
N VAL A 267 39.22 35.08 44.92
CA VAL A 267 40.35 35.44 45.76
C VAL A 267 40.11 34.98 47.18
N VAL A 268 41.08 34.27 47.74
CA VAL A 268 41.19 34.02 49.18
C VAL A 268 41.81 35.26 49.82
N LEU A 269 41.02 36.01 50.59
CA LEU A 269 41.41 37.35 51.09
C LEU A 269 42.74 37.36 51.86
N GLU A 270 42.96 36.37 52.73
CA GLU A 270 44.14 36.33 53.60
C GLU A 270 45.44 36.04 52.84
N SER A 271 45.37 35.26 51.75
CA SER A 271 46.55 34.92 50.95
C SER A 271 46.69 35.80 49.70
N SER A 272 45.65 36.57 49.37
CA SER A 272 45.53 37.36 48.12
C SER A 272 45.78 36.53 46.85
N GLN A 273 45.65 35.20 46.93
CA GLN A 273 45.77 34.30 45.79
C GLN A 273 44.41 34.05 45.16
N THR A 274 44.39 33.96 43.84
CA THR A 274 43.17 33.66 43.06
C THR A 274 43.18 32.18 42.66
N TYR A 275 42.03 31.53 42.80
CA TYR A 275 41.83 30.14 42.45
C TYR A 275 40.51 29.98 41.68
N GLU A 276 40.37 28.88 40.97
CA GLU A 276 39.06 28.40 40.53
C GLU A 276 38.22 28.07 41.78
N ARG A 277 36.98 28.58 41.84
CA ARG A 277 36.09 28.44 43.02
C ARG A 277 35.94 26.99 43.44
N THR A 278 35.55 26.14 42.50
CA THR A 278 35.28 24.72 42.78
C THR A 278 36.51 23.99 43.31
N ALA A 279 37.70 24.33 42.78
CA ALA A 279 38.95 23.70 43.17
C ALA A 279 39.38 24.11 44.59
N VAL A 280 39.23 25.38 44.95
CA VAL A 280 39.63 25.87 46.28
C VAL A 280 38.63 25.45 47.36
N GLU A 281 37.34 25.43 47.05
CA GLU A 281 36.31 24.90 47.95
C GLU A 281 36.55 23.41 48.24
N TYR A 282 36.82 22.61 47.20
CA TYR A 282 37.18 21.20 47.36
C TYR A 282 38.44 21.01 48.21
N TRP A 283 39.47 21.84 48.00
CA TRP A 283 40.68 21.81 48.81
C TRP A 283 40.38 22.08 50.29
N PHE A 284 39.57 23.10 50.59
CA PHE A 284 39.18 23.41 51.96
C PHE A 284 38.39 22.27 52.61
N SER A 285 37.41 21.70 51.91
CA SER A 285 36.65 20.53 52.39
C SER A 285 37.58 19.37 52.73
N ARG A 286 38.54 19.06 51.86
CA ARG A 286 39.50 17.97 52.08
C ARG A 286 40.44 18.24 53.26
N CYS A 287 40.87 19.48 53.50
CA CYS A 287 41.66 19.82 54.68
C CYS A 287 40.87 19.55 55.97
N ILE A 288 39.61 20.03 56.01
CA ILE A 288 38.71 19.87 57.16
C ILE A 288 38.44 18.39 57.44
N GLU A 289 38.16 17.59 56.41
CA GLU A 289 37.91 16.14 56.52
C GLU A 289 39.12 15.37 57.09
N ASN A 290 40.34 15.82 56.80
CA ASN A 290 41.57 15.22 57.31
C ASN A 290 41.99 15.76 58.69
N GLY A 291 41.19 16.62 59.32
CA GLY A 291 41.48 17.23 60.62
C GLY A 291 42.64 18.24 60.59
N ILE A 292 42.95 18.80 59.42
CA ILE A 292 44.02 19.78 59.20
C ILE A 292 43.38 21.15 58.99
N ASP A 293 43.86 22.17 59.68
CA ASP A 293 43.41 23.55 59.44
C ASP A 293 43.67 23.95 57.98
N PRO A 294 42.69 24.54 57.27
CA PRO A 294 42.84 24.87 55.86
C PRO A 294 44.04 25.77 55.61
N ILE A 295 44.97 25.31 54.77
CA ILE A 295 46.14 26.08 54.36
C ILE A 295 45.95 26.63 52.94
N CYS A 296 46.53 27.80 52.68
CA CYS A 296 46.66 28.30 51.33
C CYS A 296 47.58 27.38 50.51
N PRO A 297 47.12 26.80 49.39
CA PRO A 297 47.91 25.86 48.59
C PRO A 297 49.23 26.43 48.06
N VAL A 298 49.28 27.74 47.81
CA VAL A 298 50.45 28.40 47.20
C VAL A 298 51.41 28.96 48.25
N THR A 299 50.89 29.55 49.32
CA THR A 299 51.72 30.22 50.35
C THR A 299 52.01 29.33 51.56
N GLY A 300 51.32 28.19 51.70
CA GLY A 300 51.47 27.27 52.84
C GLY A 300 50.99 27.83 54.19
N THR A 301 50.33 28.99 54.19
CA THR A 301 49.87 29.68 55.40
C THR A 301 48.51 29.14 55.86
N VAL A 302 48.35 28.90 57.16
CA VAL A 302 47.06 28.53 57.77
C VAL A 302 46.06 29.69 57.66
N LEU A 303 44.90 29.43 57.07
CA LEU A 303 43.84 30.40 56.84
C LEU A 303 42.91 30.46 58.04
N LYS A 304 42.67 31.66 58.59
CA LYS A 304 41.74 31.90 59.71
C LYS A 304 40.30 32.11 59.22
N SER A 305 40.14 32.57 57.98
CA SER A 305 38.86 32.75 57.29
C SER A 305 38.89 32.07 55.93
N LEU A 306 37.80 31.38 55.59
CA LEU A 306 37.56 30.74 54.28
C LEU A 306 36.71 31.61 53.36
N GLU A 307 36.63 32.92 53.63
CA GLU A 307 35.85 33.86 52.81
C GLU A 307 36.46 34.00 51.40
N LEU A 308 35.67 33.63 50.39
CA LEU A 308 36.00 33.74 48.97
C LEU A 308 35.30 34.95 48.35
N LYS A 309 36.05 35.86 47.73
CA LYS A 309 35.47 36.97 46.95
C LYS A 309 35.67 36.77 45.44
N PRO A 310 34.64 36.98 44.60
CA PRO A 310 34.79 36.92 43.15
C PRO A 310 35.81 37.95 42.65
N ASN A 311 36.75 37.52 41.80
CA ASN A 311 37.69 38.40 41.11
C ASN A 311 37.11 38.82 39.76
N ILE A 312 36.17 39.76 39.79
CA ILE A 312 35.41 40.20 38.61
C ILE A 312 36.36 40.75 37.52
N GLY A 313 37.42 41.46 37.90
CA GLY A 313 38.40 42.00 36.95
C GLY A 313 39.18 40.92 36.22
N LEU A 314 39.62 39.88 36.94
CA LEU A 314 40.30 38.74 36.31
C LEU A 314 39.32 37.91 35.46
N ALA A 315 38.09 37.72 35.92
CA ALA A 315 37.04 37.04 35.15
C ALA A 315 36.82 37.74 33.80
N GLY A 316 36.64 39.07 33.79
CA GLY A 316 36.48 39.84 32.55
C GLY A 316 37.71 39.79 31.63
N ALA A 317 38.93 39.81 32.19
CA ALA A 317 40.16 39.68 31.40
C ALA A 317 40.33 38.28 30.78
N ILE A 318 39.93 37.23 31.50
CA ILE A 318 39.90 35.85 31.00
C ILE A 318 38.84 35.73 29.89
N GLU A 319 37.64 36.28 30.08
CA GLU A 319 36.58 36.30 29.06
C GLU A 319 37.02 37.00 27.78
N GLU A 320 37.67 38.16 27.88
CA GLU A 320 38.21 38.89 26.72
C GLU A 320 39.28 38.08 25.99
N TRP A 321 40.17 37.41 26.73
CA TRP A 321 41.17 36.52 26.15
C TRP A 321 40.53 35.32 25.45
N ILE A 322 39.54 34.67 26.07
CA ILE A 322 38.76 33.60 25.44
C ILE A 322 38.12 34.11 24.14
N GLY A 323 37.53 35.31 24.17
CA GLY A 323 36.95 35.95 22.98
C GLY A 323 37.96 36.08 21.83
N ARG A 324 39.20 36.53 22.12
CA ARG A 324 40.28 36.62 21.12
C ARG A 324 40.74 35.25 20.61
N VAL A 325 40.84 34.26 21.49
CA VAL A 325 41.19 32.87 21.12
C VAL A 325 40.15 32.31 20.16
N VAL A 326 38.86 32.48 20.48
CA VAL A 326 37.76 32.06 19.62
C VAL A 326 37.79 32.77 18.27
N GLU A 327 37.96 34.09 18.26
CA GLU A 327 38.02 34.87 17.02
C GLU A 327 39.18 34.44 16.12
N TYR A 328 40.36 34.20 16.71
CA TYR A 328 41.54 33.67 16.00
C TYR A 328 41.26 32.28 15.43
N GLN A 329 40.72 31.35 16.22
CA GLN A 329 40.41 29.99 15.78
C GLN A 329 39.37 29.98 14.64
N VAL A 330 38.34 30.82 14.73
CA VAL A 330 37.31 30.95 13.68
C VAL A 330 37.89 31.57 12.41
N LYS A 331 38.71 32.63 12.50
CA LYS A 331 39.37 33.23 11.33
C LYS A 331 40.35 32.26 10.65
N SER A 332 41.16 31.57 11.44
CA SER A 332 42.09 30.54 10.93
C SER A 332 41.34 29.39 10.26
N ALA A 333 40.23 28.93 10.84
CA ALA A 333 39.39 27.90 10.24
C ALA A 333 38.72 28.39 8.93
N ALA A 334 38.24 29.64 8.88
CA ALA A 334 37.66 30.21 7.66
C ALA A 334 38.67 30.22 6.51
N GLN A 335 39.92 30.62 6.79
CA GLN A 335 40.98 30.66 5.80
C GLN A 335 41.25 29.27 5.21
N HIS A 336 41.44 28.25 6.06
CA HIS A 336 41.67 26.88 5.62
C HIS A 336 40.48 26.26 4.85
N LEU A 337 39.25 26.71 5.08
CA LEU A 337 38.06 26.21 4.39
C LEU A 337 37.80 26.92 3.04
N ILE A 338 38.48 28.04 2.77
CA ILE A 338 38.37 28.82 1.52
C ILE A 338 39.52 28.50 0.56
N GLU A 339 40.71 28.14 1.06
CA GLU A 339 41.90 27.85 0.25
C GLU A 339 41.64 26.73 -0.78
N GLU A 340 41.91 27.01 -2.06
CA GLU A 340 41.90 26.03 -3.15
C GLU A 340 43.32 25.85 -3.73
N PRO A 341 43.82 24.60 -3.91
CA PRO A 341 43.16 23.32 -3.61
C PRO A 341 43.12 23.00 -2.11
N LEU A 342 42.00 22.45 -1.65
CA LEU A 342 41.80 22.08 -0.25
C LEU A 342 42.78 20.99 0.20
N SER A 343 43.56 21.26 1.24
CA SER A 343 44.34 20.23 1.94
C SER A 343 43.49 19.51 2.98
N ILE A 344 43.45 18.18 2.91
CA ILE A 344 42.68 17.34 3.86
C ILE A 344 43.10 17.62 5.32
N ASP A 345 44.40 17.79 5.57
CA ASP A 345 44.93 18.04 6.91
C ASP A 345 44.56 19.44 7.44
N GLN A 346 44.50 20.45 6.57
CA GLN A 346 44.06 21.79 6.95
C GLN A 346 42.56 21.82 7.24
N VAL A 347 41.74 21.15 6.41
CA VAL A 347 40.30 21.02 6.64
C VAL A 347 40.02 20.26 7.94
N GLU A 348 40.75 19.16 8.20
CA GLU A 348 40.60 18.40 9.45
C GLU A 348 40.93 19.27 10.68
N ARG A 349 42.03 20.04 10.64
CA ARG A 349 42.37 21.01 11.71
C ARG A 349 41.33 22.11 11.86
N ALA A 350 40.79 22.65 10.77
CA ALA A 350 39.74 23.65 10.81
C ALA A 350 38.47 23.11 11.48
N LEU A 351 38.06 21.88 11.15
CA LEU A 351 36.91 21.22 11.77
C LEU A 351 37.10 20.93 13.25
N ASP A 352 38.31 20.53 13.66
CA ASP A 352 38.65 20.28 15.07
C ASP A 352 38.60 21.58 15.89
N ASN A 353 39.15 22.68 15.34
CA ASN A 353 39.07 24.00 15.98
C ASN A 353 37.62 24.46 16.14
N ILE A 354 36.81 24.36 15.08
CA ILE A 354 35.40 24.79 15.12
C ILE A 354 34.57 23.91 16.06
N TYR A 355 34.80 22.60 16.08
CA TYR A 355 34.15 21.70 17.03
C TYR A 355 34.51 22.09 18.48
N LYS A 356 35.80 22.33 18.75
CA LYS A 356 36.29 22.76 20.06
C LYS A 356 35.63 24.06 20.52
N VAL A 357 35.60 25.09 19.67
CA VAL A 357 34.89 26.36 19.96
C VAL A 357 33.42 26.10 20.27
N SER A 358 32.74 25.27 19.47
CA SER A 358 31.31 25.04 19.63
C SER A 358 30.94 24.25 20.90
N GLU A 359 31.80 23.33 21.36
CA GLU A 359 31.56 22.56 22.59
C GLU A 359 32.09 23.26 23.85
N GLU A 360 33.29 23.82 23.83
CA GLU A 360 33.90 24.49 25.01
C GLU A 360 33.33 25.89 25.24
N HIS A 361 32.87 26.58 24.19
CA HIS A 361 32.30 27.93 24.25
C HIS A 361 30.92 28.01 23.57
N PRO A 362 29.86 27.40 24.14
CA PRO A 362 28.53 27.38 23.55
C PRO A 362 27.94 28.76 23.22
N THR A 363 28.24 29.76 24.06
CA THR A 363 27.80 31.15 23.87
C THR A 363 28.46 31.82 22.67
N SER A 364 29.57 31.28 22.16
CA SER A 364 30.32 31.82 21.02
C SER A 364 29.95 31.19 19.68
N ARG A 365 28.96 30.27 19.63
CA ARG A 365 28.50 29.67 18.35
C ARG A 365 28.02 30.71 17.34
N TYR A 366 27.51 31.86 17.80
CA TYR A 366 27.15 32.96 16.90
C TYR A 366 28.36 33.53 16.13
N VAL A 367 29.57 33.43 16.67
CA VAL A 367 30.81 33.88 15.99
C VAL A 367 31.10 32.95 14.81
N ILE A 368 30.96 31.63 15.00
CA ILE A 368 31.06 30.63 13.93
C ILE A 368 30.03 30.93 12.83
N ARG A 369 28.79 31.22 13.22
CA ARG A 369 27.69 31.58 12.31
C ARG A 369 28.01 32.85 11.52
N ASN A 370 28.34 33.95 12.21
CA ASN A 370 28.56 35.25 11.61
C ASN A 370 29.80 35.28 10.68
N ALA A 371 30.80 34.44 10.96
CA ALA A 371 31.95 34.24 10.10
C ALA A 371 31.65 33.42 8.82
N GLY A 372 30.41 32.93 8.64
CA GLY A 372 30.00 32.17 7.46
C GLY A 372 30.52 30.72 7.42
N ILE A 373 31.13 30.23 8.51
CA ILE A 373 31.73 28.89 8.59
C ILE A 373 30.73 27.78 8.29
N VAL A 374 29.49 27.92 8.77
CA VAL A 374 28.40 26.95 8.53
C VAL A 374 28.23 26.67 7.04
N VAL A 375 28.18 27.75 6.24
CA VAL A 375 28.04 27.66 4.79
C VAL A 375 29.26 27.01 4.15
N LEU A 376 30.47 27.35 4.61
CA LEU A 376 31.71 26.77 4.10
C LEU A 376 31.78 25.26 4.36
N ILE A 377 31.49 24.81 5.59
CA ILE A 377 31.51 23.38 5.94
C ILE A 377 30.51 22.58 5.09
N VAL A 378 29.28 23.08 4.93
CA VAL A 378 28.26 22.42 4.07
C VAL A 378 28.72 22.41 2.60
N THR A 379 29.36 23.47 2.14
CA THR A 379 29.91 23.57 0.77
C THR A 379 31.04 22.56 0.55
N VAL A 380 31.93 22.37 1.55
CA VAL A 380 32.99 21.38 1.51
C VAL A 380 32.42 19.97 1.35
N LEU A 381 31.39 19.60 2.13
CA LEU A 381 30.71 18.31 2.03
C LEU A 381 30.04 18.09 0.66
N SER A 382 29.42 19.15 0.13
CA SER A 382 28.71 19.17 -1.16
C SER A 382 29.66 19.00 -2.35
N LYS A 383 30.63 19.91 -2.52
CA LYS A 383 31.52 19.97 -3.69
C LYS A 383 32.49 18.80 -3.75
N ASN A 384 32.91 18.29 -2.59
CA ASN A 384 33.95 17.27 -2.47
C ASN A 384 33.40 15.90 -2.06
N SER A 385 32.12 15.64 -2.32
CA SER A 385 31.43 14.41 -1.95
C SER A 385 32.11 13.13 -2.48
N LYS A 386 32.85 13.19 -3.61
CA LYS A 386 33.59 12.04 -4.17
C LYS A 386 35.04 11.93 -3.69
N THR A 387 35.64 13.02 -3.23
CA THR A 387 37.06 13.11 -2.88
C THR A 387 37.31 13.01 -1.36
N ILE A 388 36.35 13.43 -0.54
CA ILE A 388 36.44 13.34 0.93
C ILE A 388 36.19 11.90 1.37
N GLY A 389 37.14 11.30 2.10
CA GLY A 389 36.99 9.96 2.69
C GLY A 389 36.00 9.93 3.87
N SER A 390 35.53 8.74 4.23
CA SER A 390 34.53 8.52 5.30
C SER A 390 34.93 9.12 6.66
N ARG A 391 36.23 9.07 7.00
CA ARG A 391 36.76 9.70 8.21
C ARG A 391 36.48 11.20 8.25
N LEU A 392 36.82 11.92 7.18
CA LEU A 392 36.62 13.36 7.13
C LEU A 392 35.12 13.72 7.03
N ARG A 393 34.31 12.93 6.31
CA ARG A 393 32.83 13.10 6.34
C ARG A 393 32.27 12.94 7.76
N SER A 394 32.72 11.94 8.51
CA SER A 394 32.29 11.75 9.90
C SER A 394 32.65 12.95 10.79
N LYS A 395 33.85 13.54 10.61
CA LYS A 395 34.24 14.77 11.31
C LYS A 395 33.39 15.97 10.90
N VAL A 396 33.15 16.17 9.61
CA VAL A 396 32.26 17.23 9.11
C VAL A 396 30.87 17.13 9.75
N LEU A 397 30.27 15.94 9.76
CA LEU A 397 28.95 15.70 10.34
C LEU A 397 28.95 15.92 11.87
N MET A 398 29.99 15.50 12.56
CA MET A 398 30.17 15.73 14.00
C MET A 398 30.28 17.23 14.32
N THR A 399 31.06 17.99 13.56
CA THR A 399 31.19 19.45 13.72
C THR A 399 29.86 20.15 13.42
N LEU A 400 29.15 19.76 12.36
CA LEU A 400 27.83 20.30 12.05
C LEU A 400 26.79 19.98 13.12
N LEU A 401 26.81 18.76 13.70
CA LEU A 401 25.94 18.39 14.81
C LEU A 401 26.17 19.29 16.04
N SER A 402 27.44 19.58 16.36
CA SER A 402 27.77 20.51 17.45
C SER A 402 27.22 21.92 17.19
N ILE A 403 27.41 22.43 15.97
CA ILE A 403 26.94 23.78 15.58
C ILE A 403 25.40 23.84 15.51
N ALA A 404 24.72 22.75 15.16
CA ALA A 404 23.25 22.69 15.02
C ALA A 404 22.49 22.94 16.34
N LYS A 405 23.19 22.91 17.48
CA LYS A 405 22.69 23.35 18.79
C LYS A 405 22.37 24.86 18.82
N ASP A 406 22.88 25.65 17.86
CA ASP A 406 22.47 27.03 17.61
C ASP A 406 21.32 27.09 16.59
N GLU A 407 20.20 27.66 16.98
CA GLU A 407 18.94 27.69 16.21
C GLU A 407 19.11 28.31 14.81
N GLU A 408 19.77 29.46 14.72
CA GLU A 408 19.97 30.16 13.44
C GLU A 408 20.96 29.43 12.54
N SER A 409 22.01 28.82 13.12
CA SER A 409 22.90 27.94 12.36
C SER A 409 22.15 26.73 11.80
N ARG A 410 21.21 26.16 12.56
CA ARG A 410 20.34 25.06 12.10
C ARG A 410 19.55 25.47 10.87
N LYS A 411 18.90 26.64 10.90
CA LYS A 411 18.16 27.19 9.75
C LYS A 411 19.06 27.35 8.52
N ILE A 412 20.26 27.91 8.68
CA ILE A 412 21.24 28.06 7.58
C ILE A 412 21.62 26.70 7.00
N MET A 413 21.84 25.68 7.83
CA MET A 413 22.16 24.34 7.34
C MET A 413 21.00 23.74 6.52
N LEU A 414 19.77 23.92 6.99
CA LEU A 414 18.55 23.45 6.32
C LEU A 414 18.35 24.15 4.97
N GLU A 415 18.54 25.47 4.89
CA GLU A 415 18.50 26.24 3.63
C GLU A 415 19.57 25.77 2.63
N ARG A 416 20.73 25.32 3.13
CA ARG A 416 21.83 24.79 2.32
C ARG A 416 21.67 23.30 1.95
N GLY A 417 20.56 22.67 2.32
CA GLY A 417 20.24 21.29 1.92
C GLY A 417 21.04 20.22 2.64
N ILE A 418 21.39 20.44 3.91
CA ILE A 418 22.16 19.48 4.72
C ILE A 418 21.46 18.12 4.87
N THR A 419 20.13 18.08 4.89
CA THR A 419 19.33 16.85 5.07
C THR A 419 19.66 15.82 4.00
N ARG A 420 19.69 16.24 2.73
CA ARG A 420 20.08 15.40 1.58
C ARG A 420 21.52 14.88 1.71
N LEU A 421 22.44 15.71 2.17
CA LEU A 421 23.85 15.32 2.35
C LEU A 421 24.03 14.34 3.51
N ALA A 422 23.29 14.53 4.60
CA ALA A 422 23.25 13.59 5.72
C ALA A 422 22.68 12.24 5.30
N ILE A 423 21.59 12.22 4.52
CA ILE A 423 20.99 10.99 3.97
C ILE A 423 21.98 10.28 3.04
N HIS A 424 22.68 11.01 2.17
CA HIS A 424 23.73 10.42 1.33
C HIS A 424 24.85 9.77 2.16
N SER A 425 25.17 10.34 3.33
CA SER A 425 26.19 9.80 4.25
C SER A 425 25.73 8.52 4.95
N LEU A 426 24.43 8.18 4.94
CA LEU A 426 23.92 6.89 5.43
C LEU A 426 24.34 5.71 4.54
N ILE A 427 24.69 5.96 3.27
CA ILE A 427 25.20 4.97 2.32
C ILE A 427 26.67 4.61 2.63
N GLY A 428 27.37 5.44 3.43
CA GLY A 428 28.78 5.25 3.74
C GLY A 428 29.07 3.94 4.48
N ASN A 429 30.24 3.35 4.19
CA ASN A 429 30.68 2.10 4.82
C ASN A 429 31.17 2.28 6.27
N SER A 430 31.37 3.52 6.72
CA SER A 430 31.85 3.82 8.07
C SER A 430 30.69 3.89 9.05
N GLU A 431 30.78 3.14 10.15
CA GLU A 431 29.79 3.21 11.24
C GLU A 431 29.70 4.63 11.82
N LYS A 432 30.84 5.28 12.07
CA LYS A 432 30.87 6.66 12.61
C LYS A 432 30.22 7.67 11.67
N GLU A 433 30.43 7.52 10.36
CA GLU A 433 29.80 8.40 9.37
C GLU A 433 28.27 8.27 9.43
N ARG A 434 27.77 7.02 9.43
CA ARG A 434 26.34 6.73 9.56
C ARG A 434 25.79 7.20 10.90
N GLU A 435 26.49 6.99 12.00
CA GLU A 435 26.08 7.41 13.35
C GLU A 435 25.91 8.93 13.44
N TYR A 436 26.90 9.72 13.02
CA TYR A 436 26.79 11.18 13.07
C TYR A 436 25.74 11.71 12.07
N ALA A 437 25.57 11.06 10.92
CA ALA A 437 24.49 11.39 10.00
C ALA A 437 23.11 11.19 10.64
N VAL A 438 22.87 10.05 11.29
CA VAL A 438 21.59 9.79 11.98
C VAL A 438 21.38 10.74 13.16
N LYS A 439 22.41 11.03 13.96
CA LYS A 439 22.32 12.00 15.06
C LYS A 439 21.97 13.40 14.55
N LEU A 440 22.59 13.83 13.45
CA LEU A 440 22.29 15.12 12.82
C LEU A 440 20.84 15.17 12.29
N LEU A 441 20.37 14.10 11.66
CA LEU A 441 18.96 13.99 11.24
C LEU A 441 18.01 14.02 12.45
N SER A 442 18.35 13.35 13.55
CA SER A 442 17.55 13.37 14.78
C SER A 442 17.39 14.77 15.38
N GLU A 443 18.44 15.60 15.29
CA GLU A 443 18.41 16.99 15.73
C GLU A 443 17.42 17.83 14.89
N PHE A 444 17.36 17.59 13.58
CA PHE A 444 16.40 18.27 12.70
C PHE A 444 14.96 17.73 12.87
N CYS A 445 14.79 16.46 13.21
CA CYS A 445 13.47 15.83 13.41
C CYS A 445 12.70 16.33 14.65
N ASN A 446 13.22 17.32 15.38
CA ASN A 446 12.45 18.03 16.41
C ASN A 446 11.46 19.03 15.80
N ASP A 447 11.62 19.39 14.52
CA ASP A 447 10.71 20.22 13.73
C ASP A 447 9.89 19.35 12.76
N GLU A 448 8.58 19.58 12.70
CA GLU A 448 7.67 18.78 11.87
C GLU A 448 7.93 18.99 10.37
N ASP A 449 8.23 20.22 9.93
CA ASP A 449 8.55 20.50 8.53
C ASP A 449 9.84 19.79 8.09
N CYS A 450 10.84 19.76 8.97
CA CYS A 450 12.05 18.97 8.75
C CYS A 450 11.75 17.47 8.61
N CYS A 451 10.88 16.92 9.48
CA CYS A 451 10.45 15.52 9.37
C CYS A 451 9.83 15.22 8.00
N VAL A 452 8.96 16.10 7.50
CA VAL A 452 8.36 15.95 6.16
C VAL A 452 9.41 16.00 5.07
N ARG A 453 10.31 16.99 5.11
CA ARG A 453 11.40 17.10 4.13
C ARG A 453 12.29 15.87 4.10
N ILE A 454 12.66 15.33 5.27
CA ILE A 454 13.51 14.12 5.34
C ILE A 454 12.74 12.90 4.82
N ALA A 455 11.46 12.74 5.13
CA ALA A 455 10.65 11.61 4.63
C ALA A 455 10.48 11.61 3.11
N LEU A 456 10.41 12.80 2.49
CA LEU A 456 10.31 12.98 1.03
C LEU A 456 11.65 12.77 0.29
N GLU A 457 12.78 12.78 0.99
CA GLU A 457 14.07 12.57 0.37
C GLU A 457 14.26 11.12 -0.08
N LYS A 458 14.75 10.96 -1.31
CA LYS A 458 14.81 9.64 -1.97
C LYS A 458 15.71 8.69 -1.20
N GLY A 459 15.15 7.53 -0.85
CA GLY A 459 15.88 6.46 -0.16
C GLY A 459 16.07 6.68 1.35
N ALA A 460 15.67 7.84 1.90
CA ALA A 460 15.86 8.14 3.33
C ALA A 460 15.19 7.10 4.23
N LEU A 461 13.89 6.87 4.03
CA LEU A 461 13.11 5.94 4.85
C LEU A 461 13.55 4.48 4.68
N VAL A 462 14.00 4.09 3.49
CA VAL A 462 14.50 2.73 3.22
C VAL A 462 15.82 2.49 3.93
N LEU A 463 16.77 3.46 3.85
CA LEU A 463 18.05 3.38 4.54
C LEU A 463 17.87 3.36 6.06
N LEU A 464 17.05 4.27 6.60
CA LEU A 464 16.75 4.32 8.03
C LEU A 464 16.05 3.04 8.50
N SER A 465 15.07 2.52 7.76
CA SER A 465 14.37 1.28 8.12
C SER A 465 15.30 0.06 8.08
N SER A 466 16.19 0.00 7.08
CA SER A 466 17.21 -1.05 6.99
C SER A 466 18.20 -0.99 8.15
N MET A 467 18.61 0.21 8.57
CA MET A 467 19.50 0.41 9.72
C MET A 467 18.82 0.06 11.03
N ALA A 468 17.55 0.46 11.22
CA ALA A 468 16.75 0.12 12.38
C ALA A 468 16.57 -1.40 12.53
N GLY A 469 16.37 -2.13 11.43
CA GLY A 469 16.29 -3.59 11.43
C GLY A 469 17.63 -4.33 11.59
N ASN A 470 18.78 -3.63 11.56
CA ASN A 470 20.08 -4.28 11.65
C ASN A 470 20.50 -4.52 13.11
N LEU A 471 20.37 -5.78 13.56
CA LEU A 471 20.72 -6.21 14.91
C LEU A 471 22.24 -6.27 15.18
N GLU A 472 23.09 -6.18 14.16
CA GLU A 472 24.55 -6.21 14.31
C GLU A 472 25.10 -4.94 14.99
N TYR A 473 24.40 -3.80 14.84
CA TYR A 473 24.82 -2.50 15.38
C TYR A 473 23.70 -1.87 16.22
N PRO A 474 23.50 -2.30 17.49
CA PRO A 474 22.36 -1.89 18.31
C PRO A 474 22.28 -0.39 18.56
N SER A 475 23.42 0.29 18.73
CA SER A 475 23.48 1.75 18.93
C SER A 475 22.91 2.51 17.73
N LEU A 476 23.34 2.14 16.53
CA LEU A 476 22.90 2.74 15.27
C LEU A 476 21.45 2.37 14.94
N SER A 477 21.06 1.12 15.21
CA SER A 477 19.67 0.65 15.09
C SER A 477 18.73 1.48 15.98
N ASN A 478 19.07 1.67 17.26
CA ASN A 478 18.28 2.48 18.18
C ASN A 478 18.17 3.95 17.74
N LEU A 479 19.25 4.55 17.26
CA LEU A 479 19.24 5.92 16.75
C LEU A 479 18.36 6.05 15.49
N ALA A 480 18.46 5.11 14.55
CA ALA A 480 17.64 5.12 13.35
C ALA A 480 16.15 4.92 13.69
N GLU A 481 15.86 4.06 14.65
CA GLU A 481 14.50 3.83 15.15
C GLU A 481 13.93 5.07 15.86
N GLU A 482 14.74 5.82 16.61
CA GLU A 482 14.32 7.08 17.23
C GLU A 482 13.92 8.12 16.17
N VAL A 483 14.73 8.28 15.12
CA VAL A 483 14.44 9.20 14.00
C VAL A 483 13.14 8.82 13.31
N LEU A 484 12.94 7.52 13.02
CA LEU A 484 11.70 7.04 12.42
C LEU A 484 10.51 7.28 13.33
N LYS A 485 10.59 6.97 14.63
CA LYS A 485 9.51 7.23 15.59
C LYS A 485 9.11 8.71 15.69
N LYS A 486 10.07 9.64 15.54
CA LYS A 486 9.75 11.07 15.43
C LYS A 486 8.94 11.35 14.16
N MET A 487 9.34 10.79 13.02
CA MET A 487 8.61 10.94 11.75
C MET A 487 7.22 10.31 11.75
N GLU A 488 7.02 9.18 12.46
CA GLU A 488 5.74 8.46 12.55
C GLU A 488 4.63 9.28 13.23
N ARG A 489 5.00 10.28 14.04
CA ARG A 489 4.06 11.20 14.70
C ARG A 489 3.47 12.20 13.71
N VAL A 490 4.15 12.49 12.60
CA VAL A 490 3.72 13.47 11.60
C VAL A 490 2.80 12.79 10.57
N GLU A 491 1.55 13.26 10.46
CA GLU A 491 0.53 12.65 9.59
C GLU A 491 0.92 12.64 8.11
N ALA A 492 1.53 13.73 7.62
CA ALA A 492 1.99 13.85 6.24
C ALA A 492 3.02 12.76 5.84
N ASN A 493 3.68 12.12 6.80
CA ASN A 493 4.70 11.10 6.55
C ASN A 493 4.13 9.69 6.40
N VAL A 494 2.89 9.45 6.80
CA VAL A 494 2.31 8.09 6.87
C VAL A 494 2.37 7.39 5.52
N GLN A 495 2.06 8.09 4.43
CA GLN A 495 2.14 7.55 3.07
C GLN A 495 3.57 7.12 2.70
N CYS A 496 4.56 7.96 2.99
CA CYS A 496 5.95 7.68 2.66
C CYS A 496 6.49 6.51 3.50
N LEU A 497 6.13 6.45 4.79
CA LEU A 497 6.47 5.37 5.70
C LEU A 497 5.87 4.03 5.26
N ALA A 498 4.58 4.03 4.90
CA ALA A 498 3.90 2.86 4.37
C ALA A 498 4.53 2.39 3.04
N ALA A 499 4.89 3.33 2.15
CA ALA A 499 5.60 3.01 0.92
C ALA A 499 7.01 2.42 1.15
N ALA A 500 7.65 2.75 2.28
CA ALA A 500 8.90 2.17 2.73
C ALA A 500 8.74 0.84 3.51
N GLY A 501 7.51 0.34 3.66
CA GLY A 501 7.20 -0.91 4.36
C GLY A 501 6.93 -0.79 5.86
N ARG A 502 6.91 0.44 6.41
CA ARG A 502 6.58 0.71 7.81
C ARG A 502 5.08 1.01 7.94
N PHE A 503 4.27 -0.04 8.09
CA PHE A 503 2.79 0.09 8.11
C PHE A 503 2.19 0.40 9.49
N GLU A 504 2.91 0.19 10.58
CA GLU A 504 2.38 0.43 11.94
C GLU A 504 1.76 1.84 12.12
N PRO A 505 2.35 2.93 11.60
CA PRO A 505 1.74 4.27 11.70
C PRO A 505 0.41 4.40 10.95
N LEU A 506 0.23 3.64 9.87
CA LEU A 506 -1.02 3.57 9.11
C LEU A 506 -2.04 2.71 9.85
N LEU A 507 -1.62 1.54 10.36
CA LEU A 507 -2.49 0.60 11.06
C LEU A 507 -3.00 1.16 12.40
N SER A 508 -2.14 1.84 13.17
CA SER A 508 -2.53 2.47 14.43
C SER A 508 -3.57 3.57 14.21
N ARG A 509 -3.44 4.37 13.14
CA ARG A 509 -4.42 5.39 12.75
C ARG A 509 -5.73 4.78 12.23
N LEU A 510 -5.67 3.65 11.54
CA LEU A 510 -6.88 2.90 11.17
C LEU A 510 -7.61 2.34 12.40
N ARG A 511 -6.89 1.90 13.42
CA ARG A 511 -7.48 1.31 14.63
C ARG A 511 -8.05 2.38 15.57
N ASP A 512 -7.21 3.36 15.91
CA ASP A 512 -7.43 4.28 17.04
C ASP A 512 -7.76 5.71 16.61
N GLY A 513 -7.70 6.01 15.30
CA GLY A 513 -7.97 7.36 14.76
C GLY A 513 -9.45 7.77 14.85
N SER A 514 -9.72 9.07 14.65
CA SER A 514 -11.08 9.56 14.42
C SER A 514 -11.60 9.08 13.06
N ASP A 515 -12.92 9.15 12.84
CA ASP A 515 -13.52 8.75 11.56
C ASP A 515 -12.85 9.45 10.37
N GLY A 516 -12.58 10.77 10.48
CA GLY A 516 -11.85 11.51 9.43
C GLY A 516 -10.47 10.94 9.13
N VAL A 517 -9.68 10.64 10.17
CA VAL A 517 -8.35 10.03 10.01
C VAL A 517 -8.45 8.64 9.39
N LYS A 518 -9.41 7.81 9.84
CA LYS A 518 -9.63 6.47 9.29
C LYS A 518 -10.02 6.53 7.81
N ILE A 519 -10.84 7.50 7.41
CA ILE A 519 -11.23 7.75 6.02
C ILE A 519 -10.01 8.14 5.17
N GLU A 520 -9.15 9.03 5.66
CA GLU A 520 -7.89 9.37 4.98
C GLU A 520 -6.97 8.16 4.83
N MET A 521 -6.84 7.32 5.87
CA MET A 521 -6.04 6.10 5.81
C MET A 521 -6.64 5.08 4.82
N ALA A 522 -7.97 4.96 4.74
CA ALA A 522 -8.65 4.13 3.74
C ALA A 522 -8.37 4.64 2.32
N SER A 523 -8.44 5.95 2.09
CA SER A 523 -8.10 6.58 0.81
C SER A 523 -6.63 6.35 0.42
N LEU A 524 -5.74 6.36 1.40
CA LEU A 524 -4.33 6.01 1.18
C LEU A 524 -4.18 4.54 0.76
N VAL A 525 -4.75 3.59 1.51
CA VAL A 525 -4.71 2.15 1.17
C VAL A 525 -5.31 1.87 -0.22
N GLY A 526 -6.41 2.54 -0.57
CA GLY A 526 -7.05 2.40 -1.87
C GLY A 526 -6.18 2.84 -3.06
N ARG A 527 -5.32 3.86 -2.88
CA ARG A 527 -4.44 4.39 -3.94
C ARG A 527 -3.05 3.77 -3.98
N MET A 528 -2.64 3.06 -2.93
CA MET A 528 -1.30 2.49 -2.83
C MET A 528 -1.10 1.23 -3.69
N THR A 529 0.08 1.10 -4.29
CA THR A 529 0.53 -0.17 -4.88
C THR A 529 1.15 -1.03 -3.79
N LEU A 530 0.40 -2.01 -3.30
CA LEU A 530 0.79 -2.88 -2.18
C LEU A 530 1.32 -4.22 -2.68
N THR A 531 2.39 -4.72 -2.04
CA THR A 531 2.84 -6.11 -2.24
C THR A 531 1.88 -7.10 -1.58
N ASN A 532 1.93 -8.38 -1.96
CA ASN A 532 1.04 -9.40 -1.40
C ASN A 532 1.12 -9.48 0.13
N GLY A 533 2.34 -9.48 0.71
CA GLY A 533 2.51 -9.52 2.16
C GLY A 533 1.91 -8.30 2.86
N CYS A 534 2.00 -7.11 2.24
CA CYS A 534 1.39 -5.89 2.77
C CYS A 534 -0.14 -5.95 2.70
N LYS A 535 -0.70 -6.46 1.59
CA LYS A 535 -2.15 -6.65 1.46
C LYS A 535 -2.70 -7.59 2.53
N GLU A 536 -1.98 -8.66 2.83
CA GLU A 536 -2.38 -9.61 3.88
C GLU A 536 -2.38 -8.97 5.27
N GLN A 537 -1.31 -8.24 5.62
CA GLN A 537 -1.19 -7.57 6.91
C GLN A 537 -2.30 -6.51 7.09
N ILE A 538 -2.51 -5.65 6.10
CA ILE A 538 -3.54 -4.60 6.16
C ILE A 538 -4.94 -5.21 6.18
N ALA A 539 -5.20 -6.29 5.44
CA ALA A 539 -6.49 -6.97 5.51
C ALA A 539 -6.75 -7.52 6.92
N ARG A 540 -5.75 -8.20 7.53
CA ARG A 540 -5.90 -8.80 8.86
C ARG A 540 -6.19 -7.76 9.94
N ASP A 541 -5.53 -6.60 9.89
CA ASP A 541 -5.63 -5.59 10.94
C ASP A 541 -6.69 -4.49 10.66
N GLY A 542 -7.06 -4.29 9.39
CA GLY A 542 -7.87 -3.14 8.94
C GLY A 542 -9.22 -3.48 8.29
N ALA A 543 -9.46 -4.73 7.85
CA ALA A 543 -10.67 -5.07 7.09
C ALA A 543 -11.98 -4.70 7.81
N ARG A 544 -12.06 -4.94 9.12
CA ARG A 544 -13.23 -4.58 9.94
C ARG A 544 -13.50 -3.08 9.95
N VAL A 545 -12.44 -2.26 10.05
CA VAL A 545 -12.56 -0.80 10.04
C VAL A 545 -13.10 -0.33 8.69
N PHE A 546 -12.61 -0.87 7.58
CA PHE A 546 -13.14 -0.52 6.26
C PHE A 546 -14.61 -0.90 6.12
N VAL A 547 -15.02 -2.06 6.65
CA VAL A 547 -16.44 -2.50 6.64
C VAL A 547 -17.33 -1.58 7.48
N GLU A 548 -16.87 -1.15 8.66
CA GLU A 548 -17.58 -0.19 9.51
C GLU A 548 -17.77 1.16 8.79
N LEU A 549 -16.71 1.65 8.12
CA LEU A 549 -16.73 2.91 7.37
C LEU A 549 -17.63 2.88 6.13
N LEU A 550 -18.05 1.71 5.62
CA LEU A 550 -19.02 1.64 4.53
C LEU A 550 -20.39 2.22 4.91
N SER A 551 -20.72 2.26 6.21
CA SER A 551 -21.95 2.90 6.69
C SER A 551 -21.86 4.43 6.76
N ASN A 552 -20.65 4.99 6.64
CA ASN A 552 -20.41 6.43 6.64
C ASN A 552 -20.36 6.96 5.19
N PRO A 553 -21.20 7.93 4.78
CA PRO A 553 -21.22 8.47 3.42
C PRO A 553 -19.88 9.01 2.93
N GLU A 554 -19.11 9.68 3.79
CA GLU A 554 -17.78 10.23 3.44
C GLU A 554 -16.72 9.13 3.35
N GLY A 555 -16.89 8.06 4.13
CA GLY A 555 -15.95 6.93 4.19
C GLY A 555 -16.22 5.81 3.18
N MET A 556 -17.41 5.77 2.57
CA MET A 556 -17.82 4.69 1.68
C MET A 556 -16.90 4.53 0.47
N GLY A 557 -16.66 5.59 -0.29
CA GLY A 557 -15.79 5.56 -1.48
C GLY A 557 -14.36 5.12 -1.16
N PRO A 558 -13.66 5.78 -0.21
CA PRO A 558 -12.32 5.38 0.23
C PRO A 558 -12.23 3.93 0.72
N SER A 559 -13.23 3.47 1.48
CA SER A 559 -13.26 2.11 2.03
C SER A 559 -13.52 1.06 0.96
N LEU A 560 -14.42 1.33 0.00
CA LEU A 560 -14.62 0.46 -1.16
C LEU A 560 -13.34 0.30 -1.98
N GLN A 561 -12.61 1.40 -2.20
CA GLN A 561 -11.35 1.36 -2.95
C GLN A 561 -10.26 0.59 -2.20
N ALA A 562 -10.17 0.74 -0.87
CA ALA A 562 -9.27 -0.04 -0.03
C ALA A 562 -9.62 -1.54 -0.09
N LEU A 563 -10.88 -1.91 0.12
CA LEU A 563 -11.35 -3.29 0.08
C LEU A 563 -11.12 -3.92 -1.31
N TYR A 564 -11.35 -3.17 -2.39
CA TYR A 564 -11.04 -3.63 -3.74
C TYR A 564 -9.55 -3.93 -3.90
N ASN A 565 -8.66 -3.04 -3.48
CA ASN A 565 -7.21 -3.25 -3.56
C ASN A 565 -6.76 -4.49 -2.77
N LEU A 566 -7.30 -4.69 -1.56
CA LEU A 566 -7.00 -5.82 -0.69
C LEU A 566 -7.58 -7.14 -1.24
N SER A 567 -8.77 -7.11 -1.84
CA SER A 567 -9.42 -8.28 -2.45
C SER A 567 -8.69 -8.83 -3.67
N GLY A 568 -7.82 -8.02 -4.29
CA GLY A 568 -6.99 -8.46 -5.42
C GLY A 568 -5.91 -9.50 -5.06
N LEU A 569 -5.78 -9.88 -3.77
CA LEU A 569 -5.00 -11.04 -3.34
C LEU A 569 -5.96 -12.15 -2.92
N ASP A 570 -5.93 -13.29 -3.61
CA ASP A 570 -6.88 -14.39 -3.37
C ASP A 570 -6.86 -14.90 -1.92
N ASP A 571 -5.69 -14.93 -1.27
CA ASP A 571 -5.53 -15.39 0.12
C ASP A 571 -6.25 -14.48 1.12
N ASN A 572 -6.55 -13.23 0.74
CA ASN A 572 -7.32 -12.30 1.57
C ASN A 572 -8.82 -12.59 1.58
N ALA A 573 -9.33 -13.41 0.66
CA ALA A 573 -10.76 -13.69 0.57
C ALA A 573 -11.31 -14.22 1.92
N ALA A 574 -10.58 -15.11 2.60
CA ALA A 574 -10.96 -15.61 3.92
C ALA A 574 -11.06 -14.49 4.98
N ILE A 575 -10.04 -13.65 5.07
CA ILE A 575 -9.94 -12.54 6.04
C ILE A 575 -11.08 -11.54 5.83
N LEU A 576 -11.35 -11.19 4.57
CA LEU A 576 -12.39 -10.24 4.21
C LEU A 576 -13.79 -10.81 4.51
N VAL A 577 -14.02 -12.09 4.23
CA VAL A 577 -15.27 -12.79 4.52
C VAL A 577 -15.51 -12.88 6.04
N GLU A 578 -14.49 -13.22 6.83
CA GLU A 578 -14.54 -13.22 8.30
C GLU A 578 -14.81 -11.83 8.91
N SER A 579 -14.52 -10.77 8.15
CA SER A 579 -14.78 -9.38 8.53
C SER A 579 -16.18 -8.89 8.13
N SER A 580 -17.08 -9.80 7.71
CA SER A 580 -18.45 -9.49 7.27
C SER A 580 -18.52 -8.50 6.09
N VAL A 581 -17.57 -8.60 5.15
CA VAL A 581 -17.55 -7.71 3.98
C VAL A 581 -18.73 -7.96 3.03
N LEU A 582 -19.13 -9.23 2.83
CA LEU A 582 -20.13 -9.61 1.82
C LEU A 582 -21.51 -8.98 2.08
N PRO A 583 -22.08 -9.02 3.31
CA PRO A 583 -23.34 -8.34 3.63
C PRO A 583 -23.35 -6.86 3.28
N SER A 584 -22.28 -6.13 3.62
CA SER A 584 -22.19 -4.69 3.36
C SER A 584 -22.07 -4.38 1.87
N LEU A 585 -21.28 -5.17 1.13
CA LEU A 585 -21.14 -4.98 -0.32
C LEU A 585 -22.41 -5.31 -1.10
N LEU A 586 -23.14 -6.36 -0.69
CA LEU A 586 -24.42 -6.71 -1.32
C LEU A 586 -25.52 -5.69 -1.01
N GLU A 587 -25.53 -5.11 0.20
CA GLU A 587 -26.42 -3.99 0.53
C GLU A 587 -26.17 -2.78 -0.38
N ILE A 588 -24.90 -2.42 -0.61
CA ILE A 588 -24.53 -1.34 -1.55
C ILE A 588 -24.94 -1.69 -2.99
N LEU A 589 -24.66 -2.93 -3.43
CA LEU A 589 -24.94 -3.36 -4.80
C LEU A 589 -26.44 -3.37 -5.13
N PHE A 590 -27.28 -3.82 -4.19
CA PHE A 590 -28.73 -3.89 -4.37
C PHE A 590 -29.49 -2.63 -3.95
N ASN A 591 -28.80 -1.58 -3.48
CA ASN A 591 -29.46 -0.33 -3.11
C ASN A 591 -29.98 0.42 -4.36
N GLU A 592 -31.30 0.49 -4.53
CA GLU A 592 -31.93 1.22 -5.64
C GLU A 592 -31.91 2.75 -5.47
N GLN A 593 -31.75 3.24 -4.24
CA GLN A 593 -31.84 4.67 -3.93
C GLN A 593 -30.52 5.43 -4.18
N ASP A 594 -29.41 4.72 -4.35
CA ASP A 594 -28.09 5.31 -4.57
C ASP A 594 -27.69 5.27 -6.06
N PRO A 595 -27.53 6.44 -6.72
CA PRO A 595 -27.23 6.54 -8.14
C PRO A 595 -25.74 6.43 -8.48
N SER A 596 -24.82 6.32 -7.50
CA SER A 596 -23.38 6.22 -7.79
C SER A 596 -23.02 4.88 -8.43
N CYS A 597 -23.00 4.87 -9.77
CA CYS A 597 -22.58 3.73 -10.58
C CYS A 597 -21.17 3.23 -10.21
N GLU A 598 -20.28 4.15 -9.80
CA GLU A 598 -18.91 3.85 -9.41
C GLU A 598 -18.83 2.98 -8.14
N PHE A 599 -19.63 3.30 -7.12
CA PHE A 599 -19.63 2.52 -5.86
C PHE A 599 -20.21 1.12 -6.06
N LYS A 600 -21.25 0.98 -6.89
CA LYS A 600 -21.79 -0.33 -7.27
C LYS A 600 -20.77 -1.16 -8.04
N SER A 601 -20.02 -0.55 -8.96
CA SER A 601 -18.96 -1.23 -9.72
C SER A 601 -17.83 -1.71 -8.80
N LEU A 602 -17.36 -0.86 -7.87
CA LEU A 602 -16.32 -1.24 -6.90
C LEU A 602 -16.78 -2.34 -5.95
N ALA A 603 -18.03 -2.25 -5.45
CA ALA A 603 -18.60 -3.29 -4.60
C ALA A 603 -18.71 -4.62 -5.34
N ALA A 604 -19.26 -4.62 -6.55
CA ALA A 604 -19.34 -5.80 -7.40
C ALA A 604 -17.94 -6.37 -7.69
N SER A 605 -16.94 -5.52 -7.95
CA SER A 605 -15.58 -5.95 -8.29
C SER A 605 -14.90 -6.63 -7.11
N THR A 606 -15.12 -6.10 -5.91
CA THR A 606 -14.65 -6.68 -4.66
C THR A 606 -15.31 -8.04 -4.40
N ILE A 607 -16.64 -8.16 -4.60
CA ILE A 607 -17.35 -9.44 -4.49
C ILE A 607 -16.81 -10.44 -5.52
N ALA A 608 -16.63 -10.02 -6.78
CA ALA A 608 -16.14 -10.87 -7.87
C ALA A 608 -14.76 -11.47 -7.55
N ASN A 609 -13.88 -10.68 -6.93
CA ASN A 609 -12.57 -11.16 -6.49
C ASN A 609 -12.70 -12.19 -5.35
N ILE A 610 -13.55 -11.92 -4.35
CA ILE A 610 -13.79 -12.83 -3.22
C ILE A 610 -14.36 -14.18 -3.68
N VAL A 611 -15.33 -14.17 -4.60
CA VAL A 611 -15.99 -15.42 -5.07
C VAL A 611 -15.23 -16.13 -6.19
N SER A 612 -14.11 -15.58 -6.66
CA SER A 612 -13.36 -16.11 -7.80
C SER A 612 -12.77 -17.51 -7.55
N LYS A 613 -12.46 -17.83 -6.29
CA LYS A 613 -11.97 -19.14 -5.85
C LYS A 613 -12.92 -19.76 -4.81
N PRO A 614 -13.23 -21.06 -4.93
CA PRO A 614 -14.02 -21.78 -3.92
C PRO A 614 -13.23 -22.00 -2.63
N GLY A 615 -13.93 -22.17 -1.50
CA GLY A 615 -13.37 -22.58 -0.21
C GLY A 615 -13.74 -21.68 0.98
N HIS A 616 -13.84 -20.36 0.78
CA HIS A 616 -13.91 -19.39 1.89
C HIS A 616 -15.29 -18.75 2.08
N TRP A 617 -16.01 -18.48 0.99
CA TRP A 617 -17.27 -17.73 1.01
C TRP A 617 -18.52 -18.63 1.06
N GLU A 618 -18.42 -19.92 0.74
CA GLU A 618 -19.58 -20.82 0.56
C GLU A 618 -20.38 -21.06 1.84
N LEU A 619 -19.72 -21.01 2.99
CA LEU A 619 -20.32 -21.19 4.32
C LEU A 619 -20.57 -19.87 5.05
N ALA A 620 -20.12 -18.75 4.48
CA ALA A 620 -20.23 -17.46 5.12
C ALA A 620 -21.59 -16.81 4.86
N SER A 621 -22.01 -15.96 5.80
CA SER A 621 -23.22 -15.14 5.61
C SER A 621 -22.94 -14.07 4.57
N ALA A 622 -23.68 -14.10 3.48
CA ALA A 622 -23.62 -13.12 2.41
C ALA A 622 -24.59 -11.94 2.64
N ASP A 623 -25.62 -12.09 3.46
CA ASP A 623 -26.54 -11.00 3.81
C ASP A 623 -26.76 -10.88 5.33
N LYS A 624 -27.52 -9.86 5.73
CA LYS A 624 -27.89 -9.64 7.15
C LYS A 624 -28.83 -10.72 7.71
N LYS A 625 -29.42 -11.58 6.87
CA LYS A 625 -30.37 -12.63 7.26
C LYS A 625 -29.70 -13.98 7.50
N GLY A 626 -28.38 -14.09 7.29
CA GLY A 626 -27.67 -15.36 7.45
C GLY A 626 -27.59 -16.20 6.17
N ASN A 627 -28.06 -15.68 5.02
CA ASN A 627 -28.10 -16.47 3.79
C ASN A 627 -26.71 -16.52 3.15
N PRO A 628 -26.28 -17.67 2.60
CA PRO A 628 -25.02 -17.77 1.88
C PRO A 628 -25.13 -17.18 0.46
N MET A 629 -24.00 -16.92 -0.21
CA MET A 629 -23.95 -16.30 -1.55
C MET A 629 -24.78 -17.06 -2.59
N GLN A 630 -24.84 -18.39 -2.48
CA GLN A 630 -25.58 -19.30 -3.37
C GLN A 630 -27.09 -19.40 -3.06
N SER A 631 -27.62 -18.52 -2.21
CA SER A 631 -29.05 -18.46 -1.94
C SER A 631 -29.84 -17.90 -3.11
N GLU A 632 -31.04 -18.43 -3.30
CA GLU A 632 -31.95 -18.07 -4.40
C GLU A 632 -32.19 -16.55 -4.49
N ASN A 633 -32.39 -15.88 -3.35
CA ASN A 633 -32.60 -14.43 -3.29
C ASN A 633 -31.40 -13.63 -3.84
N ILE A 634 -30.17 -14.03 -3.54
CA ILE A 634 -28.96 -13.33 -3.97
C ILE A 634 -28.71 -13.59 -5.44
N VAL A 635 -28.83 -14.84 -5.88
CA VAL A 635 -28.65 -15.22 -7.30
C VAL A 635 -29.66 -14.50 -8.19
N PHE A 636 -30.94 -14.49 -7.82
CA PHE A 636 -31.96 -13.75 -8.55
C PHE A 636 -31.80 -12.23 -8.44
N GLY A 637 -31.34 -11.71 -7.30
CA GLY A 637 -30.99 -10.31 -7.15
C GLY A 637 -29.90 -9.90 -8.14
N LEU A 638 -28.81 -10.67 -8.24
CA LEU A 638 -27.71 -10.42 -9.17
C LEU A 638 -28.16 -10.46 -10.63
N LEU A 639 -28.99 -11.45 -11.00
CA LEU A 639 -29.53 -11.53 -12.36
C LEU A 639 -30.49 -10.37 -12.68
N GLY A 640 -31.33 -9.98 -11.71
CA GLY A 640 -32.31 -8.91 -11.87
C GLY A 640 -31.67 -7.54 -12.14
N ILE A 641 -30.52 -7.24 -11.52
CA ILE A 641 -29.83 -5.96 -11.69
C ILE A 641 -29.03 -5.86 -13.01
N LEU A 642 -28.76 -6.96 -13.71
CA LEU A 642 -27.95 -6.95 -14.95
C LEU A 642 -28.48 -5.96 -16.01
N ASN A 643 -29.80 -5.80 -16.11
CA ASN A 643 -30.43 -4.92 -17.11
C ASN A 643 -30.45 -3.42 -16.70
N TYR A 644 -30.07 -3.10 -15.46
CA TYR A 644 -30.21 -1.75 -14.88
C TYR A 644 -28.88 -1.11 -14.48
N VAL A 645 -27.77 -1.84 -14.60
CA VAL A 645 -26.42 -1.38 -14.26
C VAL A 645 -25.60 -1.00 -15.50
N SER A 646 -24.46 -0.31 -15.31
CA SER A 646 -23.55 0.04 -16.40
C SER A 646 -22.91 -1.19 -17.04
N SER A 647 -22.41 -1.03 -18.27
CA SER A 647 -21.70 -2.08 -19.01
C SER A 647 -20.55 -2.71 -18.22
N GLU A 648 -19.74 -1.90 -17.52
CA GLU A 648 -18.64 -2.38 -16.67
C GLU A 648 -19.15 -3.19 -15.46
N CYS A 649 -20.22 -2.72 -14.83
CA CYS A 649 -20.83 -3.44 -13.71
C CYS A 649 -21.49 -4.75 -14.18
N GLN A 650 -22.06 -4.80 -15.38
CA GLN A 650 -22.59 -6.03 -15.99
C GLN A 650 -21.52 -7.11 -16.13
N VAL A 651 -20.34 -6.76 -16.67
CA VAL A 651 -19.17 -7.66 -16.74
C VAL A 651 -18.86 -8.22 -15.36
N THR A 652 -18.80 -7.34 -14.37
CA THR A 652 -18.44 -7.72 -13.00
C THR A 652 -19.49 -8.61 -12.34
N ILE A 653 -20.78 -8.36 -12.55
CA ILE A 653 -21.86 -9.23 -12.05
C ILE A 653 -21.81 -10.61 -12.74
N LEU A 654 -21.56 -10.66 -14.04
CA LEU A 654 -21.34 -11.93 -14.75
C LEU A 654 -20.13 -12.68 -14.20
N ARG A 655 -19.06 -11.97 -13.80
CA ARG A 655 -17.90 -12.57 -13.10
C ARG A 655 -18.28 -13.11 -11.73
N ILE A 656 -19.11 -12.41 -10.95
CA ILE A 656 -19.64 -12.92 -9.67
C ILE A 656 -20.39 -14.23 -9.90
N LEU A 657 -21.34 -14.24 -10.84
CA LEU A 657 -22.13 -15.43 -11.16
C LEU A 657 -21.22 -16.59 -11.60
N CYS A 658 -20.27 -16.35 -12.51
CA CYS A 658 -19.27 -17.33 -12.92
C CYS A 658 -18.43 -17.87 -11.75
N GLY A 659 -18.07 -17.01 -10.79
CA GLY A 659 -17.31 -17.40 -9.60
C GLY A 659 -18.12 -18.31 -8.69
N ILE A 660 -19.38 -17.94 -8.42
CA ILE A 660 -20.31 -18.75 -7.62
C ILE A 660 -20.54 -20.11 -8.29
N THR A 661 -20.80 -20.15 -9.60
CA THR A 661 -21.01 -21.39 -10.36
C THR A 661 -19.73 -22.18 -10.62
N SER A 662 -18.54 -21.65 -10.30
CA SER A 662 -17.28 -22.41 -10.32
C SER A 662 -17.08 -23.27 -9.07
N SER A 663 -17.81 -23.01 -7.99
CA SER A 663 -17.66 -23.74 -6.73
C SER A 663 -18.22 -25.15 -6.82
N PRO A 664 -17.46 -26.19 -6.41
CA PRO A 664 -18.00 -27.55 -6.30
C PRO A 664 -19.17 -27.70 -5.32
N GLN A 665 -19.26 -26.84 -4.30
CA GLN A 665 -20.33 -26.90 -3.28
C GLN A 665 -21.58 -26.12 -3.69
N ALA A 666 -21.45 -25.06 -4.49
CA ALA A 666 -22.56 -24.20 -4.89
C ALA A 666 -23.09 -24.46 -6.31
N SER A 667 -22.25 -24.96 -7.22
CA SER A 667 -22.54 -25.01 -8.66
C SER A 667 -23.85 -25.71 -9.02
N GLU A 668 -24.13 -26.90 -8.47
CA GLU A 668 -25.36 -27.63 -8.75
C GLU A 668 -26.60 -26.86 -8.30
N SER A 669 -26.62 -26.39 -7.04
CA SER A 669 -27.76 -25.65 -6.48
C SER A 669 -28.04 -24.36 -7.27
N VAL A 670 -26.98 -23.61 -7.61
CA VAL A 670 -27.12 -22.35 -8.35
C VAL A 670 -27.54 -22.62 -9.79
N ALA A 671 -27.02 -23.68 -10.42
CA ALA A 671 -27.46 -24.06 -11.76
C ALA A 671 -28.95 -24.41 -11.78
N MET A 672 -29.40 -25.23 -10.84
CA MET A 672 -30.82 -25.57 -10.72
C MET A 672 -31.69 -24.34 -10.46
N GLN A 673 -31.24 -23.40 -9.62
CA GLN A 673 -31.95 -22.15 -9.34
C GLN A 673 -32.06 -21.24 -10.58
N ILE A 674 -30.97 -21.02 -11.31
CA ILE A 674 -30.96 -20.16 -12.51
C ILE A 674 -31.84 -20.73 -13.61
N MET A 675 -31.87 -22.06 -13.73
CA MET A 675 -32.70 -22.76 -14.71
C MET A 675 -34.16 -22.86 -14.27
N SER A 676 -34.43 -23.00 -12.97
CA SER A 676 -35.78 -22.97 -12.41
C SER A 676 -36.36 -21.54 -12.46
N GLY A 677 -37.60 -21.39 -12.91
CA GLY A 677 -38.26 -20.07 -12.92
C GLY A 677 -37.92 -19.16 -14.11
N GLY A 678 -37.19 -19.65 -15.12
CA GLY A 678 -36.94 -18.91 -16.38
C GLY A 678 -35.93 -17.78 -16.27
N SER A 679 -35.18 -17.70 -15.17
CA SER A 679 -34.18 -16.65 -14.89
C SER A 679 -33.01 -16.64 -15.89
N PHE A 680 -32.70 -17.79 -16.51
CA PHE A 680 -31.71 -17.88 -17.59
C PHE A 680 -31.99 -16.92 -18.76
N ARG A 681 -33.26 -16.52 -18.99
CA ARG A 681 -33.61 -15.53 -20.02
C ARG A 681 -32.97 -14.17 -19.81
N MET A 682 -32.57 -13.84 -18.58
CA MET A 682 -31.81 -12.62 -18.28
C MET A 682 -30.36 -12.70 -18.76
N VAL A 683 -29.81 -13.92 -18.94
CA VAL A 683 -28.44 -14.15 -19.45
C VAL A 683 -28.41 -14.15 -20.98
N VAL A 684 -29.48 -14.60 -21.63
CA VAL A 684 -29.59 -14.75 -23.10
C VAL A 684 -29.13 -13.51 -23.89
N PRO A 685 -29.52 -12.26 -23.55
CA PRO A 685 -29.06 -11.07 -24.28
C PRO A 685 -27.54 -10.91 -24.29
N PHE A 686 -26.86 -11.36 -23.23
CA PHE A 686 -25.40 -11.25 -23.12
C PHE A 686 -24.65 -12.26 -24.00
N LEU A 687 -25.30 -13.36 -24.41
CA LEU A 687 -24.73 -14.34 -25.36
C LEU A 687 -24.54 -13.73 -26.76
N GLN A 688 -25.28 -12.66 -27.07
CA GLN A 688 -25.26 -11.96 -28.36
C GLN A 688 -24.77 -10.51 -28.23
N HIS A 689 -24.13 -10.16 -27.11
CA HIS A 689 -23.67 -8.81 -26.84
C HIS A 689 -22.64 -8.34 -27.87
N SER A 690 -22.52 -7.03 -28.13
CA SER A 690 -21.54 -6.50 -29.10
C SER A 690 -20.09 -6.65 -28.61
N GLU A 691 -19.87 -6.45 -27.32
CA GLU A 691 -18.55 -6.58 -26.67
C GLU A 691 -18.17 -8.03 -26.39
N ILE A 692 -16.92 -8.39 -26.68
CA ILE A 692 -16.38 -9.75 -26.52
C ILE A 692 -16.40 -10.20 -25.05
N GLU A 693 -16.09 -9.31 -24.11
CA GLU A 693 -15.96 -9.66 -22.70
C GLU A 693 -17.29 -10.13 -22.09
N HIS A 694 -18.39 -9.41 -22.34
CA HIS A 694 -19.73 -9.83 -21.92
C HIS A 694 -20.12 -11.19 -22.49
N ARG A 695 -19.89 -11.39 -23.80
CA ARG A 695 -20.19 -12.67 -24.46
C ARG A 695 -19.41 -13.81 -23.86
N LEU A 696 -18.10 -13.61 -23.63
CA LEU A 696 -17.23 -14.66 -23.10
C LEU A 696 -17.65 -15.08 -21.68
N LEU A 697 -18.00 -14.12 -20.81
CA LEU A 697 -18.49 -14.42 -19.47
C LEU A 697 -19.86 -15.09 -19.50
N ALA A 698 -20.77 -14.65 -20.38
CA ALA A 698 -22.07 -15.29 -20.57
C ALA A 698 -21.92 -16.72 -21.11
N PHE A 699 -20.98 -16.96 -22.04
CA PHE A 699 -20.63 -18.30 -22.53
C PHE A 699 -20.06 -19.15 -21.39
N LYS A 700 -19.14 -18.61 -20.59
CA LYS A 700 -18.56 -19.32 -19.45
C LYS A 700 -19.61 -19.72 -18.42
N LEU A 701 -20.53 -18.81 -18.07
CA LEU A 701 -21.66 -19.11 -17.19
C LEU A 701 -22.54 -20.20 -17.78
N THR A 702 -22.93 -20.06 -19.05
CA THR A 702 -23.77 -21.04 -19.77
C THR A 702 -23.11 -22.42 -19.83
N ARG A 703 -21.79 -22.48 -20.04
CA ARG A 703 -21.02 -23.73 -19.99
C ARG A 703 -21.11 -24.38 -18.61
N GLN A 704 -20.95 -23.62 -17.53
CA GLN A 704 -21.05 -24.17 -16.17
C GLN A 704 -22.46 -24.67 -15.86
N LEU A 705 -23.49 -23.97 -16.32
CA LEU A 705 -24.89 -24.41 -16.18
C LEU A 705 -25.16 -25.70 -16.97
N SER A 706 -24.56 -25.83 -18.15
CA SER A 706 -24.75 -26.99 -19.04
C SER A 706 -24.26 -28.31 -18.45
N GLU A 707 -23.34 -28.28 -17.48
CA GLU A 707 -22.84 -29.49 -16.81
C GLU A 707 -23.90 -30.13 -15.89
N TRP A 708 -24.88 -29.35 -15.43
CA TRP A 708 -25.92 -29.80 -14.49
C TRP A 708 -27.31 -29.88 -15.12
N CYS A 709 -27.66 -28.93 -15.99
CA CYS A 709 -29.01 -28.75 -16.50
C CYS A 709 -29.09 -28.88 -18.03
N SER A 710 -28.51 -29.95 -18.59
CA SER A 710 -28.37 -30.10 -20.05
C SER A 710 -29.69 -29.99 -20.81
N GLN A 711 -30.75 -30.68 -20.39
CA GLN A 711 -32.03 -30.71 -21.09
C GLN A 711 -32.77 -29.37 -21.03
N ASP A 712 -32.89 -28.78 -19.84
CA ASP A 712 -33.60 -27.51 -19.63
C ASP A 712 -32.88 -26.35 -20.35
N LEU A 713 -31.55 -26.36 -20.30
CA LEU A 713 -30.74 -25.37 -21.00
C LEU A 713 -30.89 -25.49 -22.52
N THR A 714 -30.91 -26.72 -23.04
CA THR A 714 -31.15 -26.96 -24.47
C THR A 714 -32.51 -26.38 -24.89
N ASN A 715 -33.55 -26.54 -24.07
CA ASN A 715 -34.88 -25.99 -24.36
C ASN A 715 -34.89 -24.46 -24.39
N GLU A 716 -34.27 -23.79 -23.41
CA GLU A 716 -34.22 -22.32 -23.39
C GLU A 716 -33.38 -21.76 -24.55
N LEU A 717 -32.24 -22.39 -24.88
CA LEU A 717 -31.40 -21.97 -26.02
C LEU A 717 -32.09 -22.16 -27.39
N ARG A 718 -32.97 -23.15 -27.51
CA ARG A 718 -33.84 -23.31 -28.69
C ARG A 718 -34.83 -22.15 -28.81
N LEU A 719 -35.50 -21.80 -27.71
CA LEU A 719 -36.49 -20.72 -27.69
C LEU A 719 -35.88 -19.36 -28.04
N SER A 720 -34.61 -19.14 -27.69
CA SER A 720 -33.88 -17.91 -27.99
C SER A 720 -33.12 -17.93 -29.32
N ASN A 721 -33.18 -19.01 -30.10
CA ASN A 721 -32.41 -19.22 -31.32
C ASN A 721 -30.89 -19.03 -31.13
N THR A 722 -30.36 -19.37 -29.95
CA THR A 722 -28.93 -19.17 -29.62
C THR A 722 -28.06 -20.34 -30.07
N LEU A 723 -28.64 -21.50 -30.36
CA LEU A 723 -27.90 -22.68 -30.82
C LEU A 723 -27.11 -22.42 -32.12
N THR A 724 -27.73 -21.78 -33.11
CA THR A 724 -27.08 -21.41 -34.37
C THR A 724 -25.97 -20.39 -34.16
N ILE A 725 -26.14 -19.48 -33.19
CA ILE A 725 -25.13 -18.46 -32.88
C ILE A 725 -23.89 -19.09 -32.25
N LEU A 726 -24.06 -20.09 -31.38
CA LEU A 726 -22.95 -20.84 -30.81
C LEU A 726 -22.18 -21.61 -31.90
N GLU A 727 -22.91 -22.18 -32.86
CA GLU A 727 -22.30 -22.83 -34.02
C GLU A 727 -21.53 -21.84 -34.91
N ASP A 728 -22.16 -20.73 -35.28
CA ASP A 728 -21.54 -19.66 -36.08
C ASP A 728 -20.24 -19.18 -35.41
N LYS A 729 -20.28 -18.95 -34.08
CA LYS A 729 -19.11 -18.53 -33.31
C LYS A 729 -18.03 -19.59 -33.22
N LEU A 730 -18.38 -20.87 -33.18
CA LEU A 730 -17.42 -21.97 -33.17
C LEU A 730 -16.64 -22.08 -34.50
N LEU A 731 -17.37 -21.96 -35.61
CA LEU A 731 -16.84 -22.13 -36.96
C LEU A 731 -16.20 -20.87 -37.55
N ASP A 732 -16.57 -19.69 -37.04
CA ASP A 732 -16.00 -18.41 -37.44
C ASP A 732 -14.52 -18.29 -37.03
N ASN A 733 -13.65 -18.17 -38.04
CA ASN A 733 -12.21 -17.99 -37.83
C ASN A 733 -11.84 -16.58 -37.33
N GLN A 734 -12.75 -15.61 -37.37
CA GLN A 734 -12.54 -14.27 -36.80
C GLN A 734 -12.86 -14.22 -35.31
N SER A 735 -13.62 -15.19 -34.78
CA SER A 735 -13.94 -15.28 -33.36
C SER A 735 -12.71 -15.71 -32.54
N THR A 736 -12.64 -15.24 -31.29
CA THR A 736 -11.48 -15.53 -30.42
C THR A 736 -11.41 -17.02 -30.08
N ASN A 737 -10.20 -17.54 -29.82
CA ASN A 737 -10.04 -18.96 -29.46
C ASN A 737 -10.82 -19.32 -28.18
N ASP A 738 -10.97 -18.38 -27.25
CA ASP A 738 -11.72 -18.58 -26.01
C ASP A 738 -13.24 -18.64 -26.27
N GLU A 739 -13.79 -17.73 -27.09
CA GLU A 739 -15.20 -17.79 -27.49
C GLU A 739 -15.53 -19.11 -28.21
N ARG A 740 -14.65 -19.53 -29.14
CA ARG A 740 -14.78 -20.79 -29.88
C ARG A 740 -14.74 -21.99 -28.94
N SER A 741 -13.81 -21.97 -27.99
CA SER A 741 -13.64 -23.02 -26.98
C SER A 741 -14.86 -23.13 -26.07
N GLU A 742 -15.40 -22.01 -25.57
CA GLU A 742 -16.59 -22.04 -24.72
C GLU A 742 -17.82 -22.48 -25.53
N ALA A 743 -18.01 -21.99 -26.76
CA ALA A 743 -19.10 -22.41 -27.63
C ALA A 743 -19.07 -23.92 -27.91
N ALA A 744 -17.89 -24.49 -28.21
CA ALA A 744 -17.71 -25.92 -28.40
C ALA A 744 -18.13 -26.73 -27.15
N GLN A 745 -17.70 -26.28 -25.97
CA GLN A 745 -17.98 -26.95 -24.70
C GLN A 745 -19.47 -26.86 -24.32
N ILE A 746 -20.12 -25.73 -24.57
CA ILE A 746 -21.57 -25.60 -24.35
C ILE A 746 -22.30 -26.62 -25.21
N LEU A 747 -22.09 -26.57 -26.54
CA LEU A 747 -22.78 -27.47 -27.47
C LEU A 747 -22.50 -28.95 -27.18
N ALA A 748 -21.29 -29.28 -26.73
CA ALA A 748 -20.93 -30.63 -26.31
C ALA A 748 -21.76 -31.15 -25.12
N ASN A 749 -22.13 -30.28 -24.18
CA ASN A 749 -22.87 -30.64 -22.97
C ASN A 749 -24.39 -30.67 -23.17
N LEU A 750 -24.91 -30.15 -24.29
CA LEU A 750 -26.35 -30.09 -24.58
C LEU A 750 -26.93 -31.47 -24.96
N SER A 751 -28.20 -31.68 -24.65
CA SER A 751 -28.96 -32.86 -25.04
C SER A 751 -29.59 -32.65 -26.42
N LEU A 752 -28.77 -32.79 -27.47
CA LEU A 752 -29.19 -32.64 -28.86
C LEU A 752 -29.79 -33.95 -29.41
N SER A 753 -30.89 -33.85 -30.15
CA SER A 753 -31.44 -34.97 -30.91
C SER A 753 -30.62 -35.24 -32.18
N GLU A 754 -30.72 -36.45 -32.74
CA GLU A 754 -30.02 -36.82 -33.99
C GLU A 754 -30.32 -35.83 -35.13
N ALA A 755 -31.58 -35.42 -35.27
CA ALA A 755 -31.98 -34.44 -36.27
C ALA A 755 -31.28 -33.09 -36.06
N GLU A 756 -31.17 -32.63 -34.81
CA GLU A 756 -30.52 -31.36 -34.49
C GLU A 756 -29.01 -31.39 -34.71
N VAL A 757 -28.35 -32.50 -34.37
CA VAL A 757 -26.91 -32.68 -34.65
C VAL A 757 -26.66 -32.56 -36.16
N LYS A 758 -27.55 -33.13 -36.99
CA LYS A 758 -27.45 -33.04 -38.45
C LYS A 758 -27.77 -31.66 -38.99
N THR A 759 -28.79 -30.98 -38.47
CA THR A 759 -29.18 -29.65 -38.96
C THR A 759 -28.24 -28.54 -38.52
N LEU A 760 -27.71 -28.64 -37.30
CA LEU A 760 -26.80 -27.66 -36.71
C LEU A 760 -25.40 -27.93 -37.26
N LEU A 761 -24.77 -29.05 -36.91
CA LEU A 761 -23.35 -29.27 -37.20
C LEU A 761 -23.12 -29.82 -38.63
N GLY A 762 -23.99 -30.71 -39.11
CA GLY A 762 -23.87 -31.32 -40.44
C GLY A 762 -22.67 -32.27 -40.61
N ASP A 763 -22.59 -32.98 -41.73
CA ASP A 763 -21.58 -34.04 -41.91
C ASP A 763 -20.14 -33.49 -42.06
N ASN A 764 -19.99 -32.30 -42.67
CA ASN A 764 -18.70 -31.65 -42.88
C ASN A 764 -18.01 -31.25 -41.56
N PHE A 765 -18.78 -31.09 -40.47
CA PHE A 765 -18.24 -30.73 -39.16
C PHE A 765 -17.32 -31.80 -38.59
N VAL A 766 -17.56 -33.08 -38.89
CA VAL A 766 -16.70 -34.18 -38.43
C VAL A 766 -15.31 -34.05 -39.05
N GLU A 767 -15.22 -33.81 -40.36
CA GLU A 767 -13.94 -33.61 -41.06
C GLU A 767 -13.20 -32.36 -40.54
N TRP A 768 -13.93 -31.26 -40.35
CA TRP A 768 -13.38 -30.03 -39.80
C TRP A 768 -12.85 -30.22 -38.37
N SER A 769 -13.60 -30.91 -37.50
CA SER A 769 -13.21 -31.20 -36.12
C SER A 769 -11.96 -32.07 -36.05
N VAL A 770 -11.90 -33.13 -36.86
CA VAL A 770 -10.74 -34.02 -36.95
C VAL A 770 -9.50 -33.27 -37.45
N THR A 771 -9.66 -32.40 -38.45
CA THR A 771 -8.57 -31.57 -38.97
C THR A 771 -8.07 -30.58 -37.91
N THR A 772 -8.99 -29.96 -37.17
CA THR A 772 -8.67 -29.02 -36.09
C THR A 772 -7.90 -29.70 -34.95
N LEU A 773 -8.36 -30.87 -34.49
CA LEU A 773 -7.66 -31.66 -33.46
C LEU A 773 -6.25 -32.08 -33.90
N LYS A 774 -6.08 -32.48 -35.17
CA LYS A 774 -4.75 -32.83 -35.72
C LYS A 774 -3.82 -31.62 -35.82
N ASN A 775 -4.35 -30.45 -36.19
CA ASN A 775 -3.56 -29.23 -36.27
C ASN A 775 -3.11 -28.75 -34.88
N GLN A 776 -3.98 -28.84 -33.86
CA GLN A 776 -3.64 -28.50 -32.48
C GLN A 776 -2.49 -29.36 -31.93
N ARG A 777 -2.40 -30.63 -32.34
CA ARG A 777 -1.29 -31.52 -31.96
C ARG A 777 0.05 -31.19 -32.61
N ARG A 778 0.05 -30.53 -33.77
CA ARG A 778 1.29 -30.17 -34.50
C ARG A 778 1.94 -28.91 -33.93
N VAL A 779 1.17 -28.04 -33.29
CA VAL A 779 1.63 -26.77 -32.71
C VAL A 779 1.96 -26.98 -31.22
N THR A 780 2.88 -27.89 -30.91
CA THR A 780 3.37 -28.08 -29.52
C THR A 780 4.47 -27.08 -29.21
N ASN A 781 4.10 -25.80 -29.01
CA ASN A 781 4.90 -24.87 -28.21
C ASN A 781 4.22 -24.72 -26.84
N ALA A 782 4.91 -25.22 -25.82
CA ALA A 782 4.43 -25.63 -24.51
C ALA A 782 3.96 -24.52 -23.53
N ARG A 783 3.22 -23.49 -23.98
CA ARG A 783 2.67 -22.46 -23.08
C ARG A 783 1.17 -22.18 -23.21
N PHE A 784 0.51 -22.64 -24.28
CA PHE A 784 -0.93 -22.45 -24.47
C PHE A 784 -1.59 -23.74 -24.94
N SER A 785 -1.78 -24.70 -24.02
CA SER A 785 -2.60 -25.86 -24.29
C SER A 785 -4.07 -25.42 -24.32
N HIS A 786 -4.66 -25.28 -25.50
CA HIS A 786 -6.10 -25.01 -25.70
C HIS A 786 -6.95 -26.25 -25.34
N SER A 787 -6.89 -26.71 -24.10
CA SER A 787 -7.57 -27.94 -23.67
C SER A 787 -9.09 -27.82 -23.77
N GLY A 788 -9.67 -26.63 -23.54
CA GLY A 788 -11.11 -26.42 -23.60
C GLY A 788 -11.69 -26.69 -24.99
N MET A 789 -11.01 -26.23 -26.04
CA MET A 789 -11.41 -26.50 -27.42
C MET A 789 -11.33 -28.00 -27.74
N GLN A 790 -10.27 -28.67 -27.27
CA GLN A 790 -10.12 -30.12 -27.43
C GLN A 790 -11.24 -30.89 -26.70
N GLU A 791 -11.58 -30.50 -25.47
CA GLU A 791 -12.70 -31.07 -24.70
C GLU A 791 -14.04 -30.87 -25.41
N GLY A 792 -14.31 -29.65 -25.88
CA GLY A 792 -15.54 -29.32 -26.61
C GLY A 792 -15.69 -30.10 -27.91
N LEU A 793 -14.64 -30.15 -28.74
CA LEU A 793 -14.67 -30.91 -30.00
C LEU A 793 -14.87 -32.42 -29.76
N LEU A 794 -14.20 -33.00 -28.77
CA LEU A 794 -14.40 -34.41 -28.45
C LEU A 794 -15.81 -34.68 -27.95
N GLY A 795 -16.35 -33.83 -27.09
CA GLY A 795 -17.74 -33.93 -26.63
C GLY A 795 -18.76 -33.79 -27.77
N LEU A 796 -18.52 -32.89 -28.72
CA LEU A 796 -19.34 -32.78 -29.93
C LEU A 796 -19.25 -34.02 -30.83
N LEU A 797 -18.07 -34.60 -30.99
CA LEU A 797 -17.88 -35.86 -31.71
C LEU A 797 -18.58 -37.04 -31.01
N LEU A 798 -18.82 -36.96 -29.69
CA LEU A 798 -19.61 -37.98 -28.99
C LEU A 798 -21.07 -38.00 -29.45
N HIS A 799 -21.65 -36.86 -29.84
CA HIS A 799 -22.99 -36.82 -30.41
C HIS A 799 -23.10 -37.66 -31.68
N TYR A 800 -22.08 -37.60 -32.56
CA TYR A 800 -22.01 -38.45 -33.74
C TYR A 800 -21.77 -39.92 -33.40
N SER A 801 -20.91 -40.20 -32.40
CA SER A 801 -20.59 -41.59 -32.00
C SER A 801 -21.79 -42.38 -31.45
N LYS A 802 -22.89 -41.71 -31.08
CA LYS A 802 -24.12 -42.33 -30.58
C LYS A 802 -25.17 -42.56 -31.67
N ASN A 803 -24.96 -42.04 -32.89
CA ASN A 803 -25.94 -42.10 -33.97
C ASN A 803 -25.80 -43.40 -34.80
N LEU A 804 -26.95 -43.98 -35.18
CA LEU A 804 -27.05 -45.31 -35.83
C LEU A 804 -27.30 -45.23 -37.34
N ASP A 805 -27.45 -44.04 -37.90
CA ASP A 805 -27.80 -43.90 -39.31
C ASP A 805 -26.60 -44.21 -40.24
N GLN A 806 -26.92 -44.85 -41.36
CA GLN A 806 -25.90 -45.36 -42.28
C GLN A 806 -25.06 -44.23 -42.92
N GLN A 807 -25.61 -43.02 -43.05
CA GLN A 807 -24.91 -41.86 -43.61
C GLN A 807 -23.85 -41.33 -42.63
N THR A 808 -24.21 -41.05 -41.38
CA THR A 808 -23.25 -40.64 -40.35
C THR A 808 -22.20 -41.73 -40.08
N LEU A 809 -22.55 -43.02 -40.13
CA LEU A 809 -21.58 -44.11 -40.04
C LEU A 809 -20.52 -44.07 -41.15
N ASN A 810 -20.90 -43.70 -42.38
CA ASN A 810 -19.93 -43.55 -43.48
C ASN A 810 -18.99 -42.36 -43.23
N VAL A 811 -19.50 -41.27 -42.64
CA VAL A 811 -18.69 -40.09 -42.26
C VAL A 811 -17.71 -40.43 -41.13
N ILE A 812 -18.17 -41.14 -40.10
CA ILE A 812 -17.36 -41.61 -38.96
C ILE A 812 -16.21 -42.52 -39.44
N THR A 813 -16.53 -43.50 -40.29
CA THR A 813 -15.54 -44.44 -40.82
C THR A 813 -14.59 -43.80 -41.82
N GLY A 814 -15.08 -42.93 -42.70
CA GLY A 814 -14.27 -42.15 -43.65
C GLY A 814 -13.23 -41.26 -42.96
N ASN A 815 -13.59 -40.65 -41.82
CA ASN A 815 -12.70 -39.78 -41.04
C ASN A 815 -11.84 -40.51 -39.99
N ARG A 816 -11.96 -41.85 -39.87
CA ARG A 816 -11.21 -42.69 -38.91
C ARG A 816 -11.36 -42.24 -37.46
N LEU A 817 -12.59 -41.91 -37.05
CA LEU A 817 -12.88 -41.28 -35.76
C LEU A 817 -12.38 -42.09 -34.55
N MET A 818 -12.40 -43.42 -34.62
CA MET A 818 -11.85 -44.29 -33.56
C MET A 818 -10.35 -44.08 -33.33
N SER A 819 -9.58 -43.89 -34.40
CA SER A 819 -8.16 -43.57 -34.30
C SER A 819 -7.97 -42.19 -33.66
N VAL A 820 -8.82 -41.22 -34.02
CA VAL A 820 -8.78 -39.86 -33.46
C VAL A 820 -9.03 -39.86 -31.95
N PHE A 821 -10.01 -40.63 -31.46
CA PHE A 821 -10.23 -40.79 -30.02
C PHE A 821 -9.08 -41.52 -29.33
N CYS A 822 -8.61 -42.63 -29.90
CA CYS A 822 -7.46 -43.39 -29.35
C CYS A 822 -6.22 -42.51 -29.21
N GLU A 823 -5.97 -41.67 -30.20
CA GLU A 823 -4.89 -40.71 -30.20
C GLU A 823 -4.93 -39.78 -28.97
N GLN A 824 -6.11 -39.40 -28.46
CA GLN A 824 -6.27 -38.50 -27.29
C GLN A 824 -6.07 -39.16 -25.92
N LEU A 825 -5.78 -40.47 -25.86
CA LEU A 825 -5.53 -41.17 -24.60
C LEU A 825 -4.09 -41.01 -24.08
N ASP A 826 -3.26 -40.19 -24.74
CA ASP A 826 -1.86 -39.96 -24.35
C ASP A 826 -1.72 -39.45 -22.90
N TYR A 827 -0.63 -39.80 -22.24
CA TYR A 827 -0.35 -39.44 -20.84
C TYR A 827 -0.32 -37.92 -20.61
N THR A 828 0.03 -37.15 -21.65
CA THR A 828 0.05 -35.68 -21.64
C THR A 828 -1.34 -35.03 -21.62
N SER A 829 -2.40 -35.80 -21.90
CA SER A 829 -3.78 -35.30 -21.99
C SER A 829 -4.41 -35.10 -20.62
N LYS A 830 -5.28 -34.08 -20.49
CA LYS A 830 -6.04 -33.82 -19.26
C LYS A 830 -7.04 -34.95 -18.96
N PRO A 831 -7.42 -35.19 -17.69
CA PRO A 831 -8.35 -36.25 -17.33
C PRO A 831 -9.70 -36.18 -18.08
N LYS A 832 -10.30 -35.00 -18.22
CA LYS A 832 -11.57 -34.82 -18.95
C LYS A 832 -11.46 -35.19 -20.44
N VAL A 833 -10.33 -34.89 -21.09
CA VAL A 833 -10.02 -35.29 -22.48
C VAL A 833 -9.93 -36.81 -22.59
N LYS A 834 -9.14 -37.46 -21.72
CA LYS A 834 -9.01 -38.92 -21.68
C LYS A 834 -10.36 -39.61 -21.47
N ARG A 835 -11.16 -39.09 -20.53
CA ARG A 835 -12.52 -39.58 -20.24
C ARG A 835 -13.43 -39.50 -21.47
N LEU A 836 -13.52 -38.33 -22.11
CA LEU A 836 -14.35 -38.14 -23.31
C LEU A 836 -13.89 -39.05 -24.45
N ALA A 837 -12.58 -39.20 -24.65
CA ALA A 837 -12.03 -40.07 -25.68
C ALA A 837 -12.33 -41.56 -25.42
N ALA A 838 -12.21 -42.03 -24.17
CA ALA A 838 -12.58 -43.39 -23.80
C ALA A 838 -14.08 -43.65 -24.01
N ILE A 839 -14.95 -42.68 -23.69
CA ILE A 839 -16.39 -42.77 -24.00
C ILE A 839 -16.62 -42.86 -25.52
N GLY A 840 -15.89 -42.09 -26.33
CA GLY A 840 -16.00 -42.17 -27.79
C GLY A 840 -15.60 -43.54 -28.33
N LEU A 841 -14.52 -44.12 -27.80
CA LEU A 841 -14.09 -45.48 -28.14
C LEU A 841 -15.12 -46.54 -27.73
N LYS A 842 -15.73 -46.38 -26.55
CA LYS A 842 -16.83 -47.24 -26.09
C LYS A 842 -17.99 -47.21 -27.08
N ASN A 843 -18.52 -46.03 -27.40
CA ASN A 843 -19.68 -45.88 -28.28
C ASN A 843 -19.42 -46.49 -29.67
N LEU A 844 -18.24 -46.23 -30.25
CA LEU A 844 -17.86 -46.79 -31.55
C LEU A 844 -17.68 -48.32 -31.52
N SER A 845 -17.14 -48.85 -30.42
CA SER A 845 -17.00 -50.30 -30.23
C SER A 845 -18.36 -51.00 -30.06
N GLU A 846 -19.30 -50.40 -29.33
CA GLU A 846 -20.69 -50.89 -29.20
C GLU A 846 -21.40 -50.93 -30.56
N LEU A 847 -21.27 -49.86 -31.36
CA LEU A 847 -21.79 -49.82 -32.74
C LEU A 847 -21.18 -50.91 -33.62
N GLY A 848 -19.88 -51.19 -33.47
CA GLY A 848 -19.19 -52.27 -34.16
C GLY A 848 -19.74 -53.65 -33.76
N SER A 849 -19.97 -53.88 -32.46
CA SER A 849 -20.47 -55.14 -31.92
C SER A 849 -21.89 -55.46 -32.39
N LEU A 850 -22.82 -54.49 -32.32
CA LEU A 850 -24.23 -54.67 -32.72
C LEU A 850 -24.40 -55.07 -34.20
N ARG A 851 -23.51 -54.59 -35.07
CA ARG A 851 -23.58 -54.90 -36.51
C ARG A 851 -22.97 -56.24 -36.86
N ASN A 852 -22.07 -56.75 -36.02
CA ASN A 852 -21.50 -58.09 -36.20
C ASN A 852 -22.52 -59.17 -35.81
N THR A 853 -23.35 -58.93 -34.80
CA THR A 853 -24.47 -59.83 -34.45
C THR A 853 -25.51 -59.92 -35.57
N ASP A 854 -25.82 -58.82 -36.27
CA ASP A 854 -26.74 -58.84 -37.43
C ASP A 854 -26.19 -59.64 -38.63
N ARG A 855 -24.86 -59.69 -38.79
CA ARG A 855 -24.20 -60.47 -39.86
C ARG A 855 -24.17 -61.96 -39.58
N GLU A 856 -24.15 -62.41 -38.33
CA GLU A 856 -24.16 -63.84 -37.99
C GLU A 856 -25.52 -64.51 -38.28
N PHE A 857 -26.64 -63.76 -38.24
CA PHE A 857 -27.98 -64.28 -38.58
C PHE A 857 -28.33 -64.17 -40.08
N GLY A 858 -27.54 -63.42 -40.86
CA GLY A 858 -27.75 -63.17 -42.29
C GLY A 858 -26.94 -64.06 -43.24
N VAL A 859 -26.84 -65.37 -43.00
CA VAL A 859 -26.27 -66.30 -44.00
C VAL A 859 -27.34 -66.69 -45.01
N GLY A 860 -27.45 -65.90 -46.07
CA GLY A 860 -28.33 -66.19 -47.20
C GLY A 860 -28.25 -65.15 -48.30
N GLN A 861 -27.24 -65.29 -49.17
CA GLN A 861 -27.11 -64.80 -50.57
C GLN A 861 -25.82 -64.01 -50.82
N SER A 862 -24.79 -64.72 -51.26
CA SER A 862 -23.72 -64.14 -52.07
C SER A 862 -24.15 -64.17 -53.54
N SER A 863 -24.50 -63.00 -54.09
CA SER A 863 -24.63 -62.82 -55.54
C SER A 863 -23.23 -62.62 -56.13
N SER A 864 -22.89 -63.53 -57.05
CA SER A 864 -21.69 -63.58 -57.86
C SER A 864 -21.53 -62.38 -58.81
N SER A 865 -20.30 -61.90 -58.97
CA SER A 865 -19.62 -61.62 -60.25
C SER A 865 -18.24 -61.00 -59.92
N SER A 866 -17.12 -61.33 -60.56
CA SER A 866 -16.91 -61.60 -61.97
C SER A 866 -15.70 -62.54 -62.17
N LEU A 867 -15.84 -63.42 -63.16
CA LEU A 867 -14.74 -64.08 -63.85
C LEU A 867 -13.79 -63.01 -64.43
N PHE A 868 -12.48 -63.25 -64.39
CA PHE A 868 -11.56 -63.29 -65.55
C PHE A 868 -10.09 -63.43 -65.08
N CYS A 869 -9.31 -64.15 -65.90
CA CYS A 869 -7.84 -64.28 -65.90
C CYS A 869 -7.20 -65.37 -65.01
N SER A 870 -7.29 -66.61 -65.49
CA SER A 870 -6.22 -67.59 -65.38
C SER A 870 -5.48 -67.66 -66.72
N TYR A 871 -4.15 -67.54 -66.72
CA TYR A 871 -3.20 -68.34 -67.52
C TYR A 871 -1.78 -67.80 -67.27
N LEU A 872 -0.89 -68.73 -66.87
CA LEU A 872 0.58 -68.67 -66.78
C LEU A 872 1.21 -68.63 -65.36
N VAL A 873 2.07 -69.64 -65.13
CA VAL A 873 3.18 -69.80 -64.17
C VAL A 873 2.96 -70.67 -62.90
N PHE A 874 3.30 -71.95 -63.08
CA PHE A 874 4.09 -72.88 -62.26
C PHE A 874 4.59 -72.52 -60.83
N MET A 875 4.49 -73.53 -59.94
CA MET A 875 5.39 -73.91 -58.82
C MET A 875 5.69 -72.90 -57.69
N CYS A 876 4.99 -72.98 -56.56
CA CYS A 876 5.54 -73.12 -55.19
C CYS A 876 4.46 -72.90 -54.10
N GLY A 877 4.51 -73.72 -53.04
CA GLY A 877 4.03 -73.38 -51.68
C GLY A 877 2.52 -73.17 -51.47
N LYS A 878 1.88 -74.10 -50.74
CA LYS A 878 0.59 -73.85 -50.09
C LYS A 878 0.74 -72.72 -49.07
N ALA A 879 0.44 -71.48 -49.45
CA ALA A 879 -0.03 -70.48 -48.52
C ALA A 879 -1.53 -70.68 -48.37
N SER A 880 -1.98 -71.18 -47.21
CA SER A 880 -3.38 -71.07 -46.83
C SER A 880 -3.67 -69.59 -46.55
N ASN A 881 -3.96 -68.80 -47.59
CA ASN A 881 -4.56 -67.47 -47.43
C ASN A 881 -6.03 -67.67 -47.03
N GLN A 882 -6.26 -68.09 -45.78
CA GLN A 882 -7.52 -67.78 -45.12
C GLN A 882 -7.43 -66.30 -44.68
N PRO A 883 -8.43 -65.46 -44.97
CA PRO A 883 -8.46 -64.10 -44.44
C PRO A 883 -8.38 -64.19 -42.91
N SER A 884 -7.42 -63.50 -42.30
CA SER A 884 -7.25 -63.46 -40.85
C SER A 884 -8.53 -62.91 -40.22
N THR A 885 -9.32 -63.78 -39.59
CA THR A 885 -10.49 -63.37 -38.82
C THR A 885 -10.01 -62.59 -37.59
N CYS A 886 -10.78 -61.57 -37.18
CA CYS A 886 -10.45 -60.83 -35.97
C CYS A 886 -10.56 -61.74 -34.75
N PRO A 887 -9.59 -61.74 -33.81
CA PRO A 887 -9.64 -62.60 -32.63
C PRO A 887 -10.81 -62.25 -31.69
N ILE A 888 -11.35 -61.03 -31.78
CA ILE A 888 -12.48 -60.55 -30.97
C ILE A 888 -13.82 -60.82 -31.66
N HIS A 889 -13.97 -60.44 -32.93
CA HIS A 889 -15.26 -60.51 -33.65
C HIS A 889 -15.44 -61.78 -34.48
N ASN A 890 -14.40 -62.60 -34.64
CA ASN A 890 -14.37 -63.87 -35.40
C ASN A 890 -14.80 -63.78 -36.89
N ILE A 891 -15.05 -62.57 -37.39
CA ILE A 891 -15.32 -62.18 -38.78
C ILE A 891 -14.12 -61.32 -39.24
N PRO A 892 -13.76 -61.29 -40.55
CA PRO A 892 -12.79 -60.33 -41.03
C PRO A 892 -13.28 -58.90 -40.73
N CYS A 893 -12.57 -58.21 -39.84
CA CYS A 893 -12.68 -56.76 -39.72
C CYS A 893 -12.02 -56.19 -40.98
N ASP A 894 -12.83 -55.85 -41.99
CA ASP A 894 -12.34 -55.20 -43.21
C ASP A 894 -11.55 -53.93 -42.83
N ASN A 895 -10.59 -53.50 -43.66
CA ASN A 895 -9.83 -52.26 -43.43
C ASN A 895 -10.74 -51.02 -43.30
N SER A 896 -12.00 -51.14 -43.74
CA SER A 896 -13.10 -50.18 -43.57
C SER A 896 -13.76 -50.18 -42.18
N THR A 897 -13.61 -51.25 -41.39
CA THR A 897 -14.21 -51.36 -40.04
C THR A 897 -13.35 -50.67 -38.99
N GLN A 898 -13.33 -49.34 -39.06
CA GLN A 898 -12.79 -48.38 -38.07
C GLN A 898 -13.59 -48.38 -36.74
N LEU A 899 -14.18 -49.52 -36.36
CA LEU A 899 -15.05 -49.70 -35.19
C LEU A 899 -14.57 -50.84 -34.28
N CYS A 900 -13.44 -51.47 -34.58
CA CYS A 900 -12.85 -52.54 -33.78
C CYS A 900 -11.65 -52.03 -32.97
N LEU A 901 -11.76 -52.01 -31.64
CA LEU A 901 -10.71 -51.57 -30.71
C LEU A 901 -9.36 -52.30 -30.91
N HIS A 902 -9.41 -53.59 -31.25
CA HIS A 902 -8.22 -54.40 -31.51
C HIS A 902 -7.48 -53.94 -32.76
N LYS A 903 -8.21 -53.75 -33.86
CA LYS A 903 -7.62 -53.38 -35.15
C LYS A 903 -7.04 -51.96 -35.14
N THR A 904 -7.60 -51.06 -34.33
CA THR A 904 -7.10 -49.70 -34.13
C THR A 904 -6.01 -49.59 -33.06
N ASN A 905 -5.54 -50.71 -32.50
CA ASN A 905 -4.55 -50.74 -31.41
C ASN A 905 -4.96 -49.91 -30.17
N SER A 906 -6.27 -49.79 -29.91
CA SER A 906 -6.79 -48.94 -28.83
C SER A 906 -6.88 -49.64 -27.48
N ILE A 907 -6.78 -50.98 -27.46
CA ILE A 907 -6.87 -51.78 -26.23
C ILE A 907 -5.73 -51.45 -25.26
N LYS A 908 -4.48 -51.39 -25.75
CA LYS A 908 -3.32 -51.14 -24.89
C LYS A 908 -3.37 -49.74 -24.23
N PRO A 909 -3.64 -48.64 -24.95
CA PRO A 909 -3.90 -47.33 -24.34
C PRO A 909 -5.03 -47.34 -23.30
N LEU A 910 -6.13 -48.06 -23.54
CA LEU A 910 -7.22 -48.19 -22.56
C LEU A 910 -6.80 -48.96 -21.30
N VAL A 911 -5.96 -50.00 -21.45
CA VAL A 911 -5.39 -50.73 -20.32
C VAL A 911 -4.47 -49.85 -19.49
N ASP A 912 -3.65 -49.01 -20.14
CA ASP A 912 -2.74 -48.11 -19.43
C ASP A 912 -3.51 -47.07 -18.60
N LEU A 913 -4.72 -46.68 -19.01
CA LEU A 913 -5.62 -45.80 -18.25
C LEU A 913 -6.25 -46.43 -17.01
N LEU A 914 -6.19 -47.76 -16.84
CA LEU A 914 -6.65 -48.41 -15.62
C LEU A 914 -5.80 -48.01 -14.40
N SER A 915 -4.55 -47.58 -14.63
CA SER A 915 -3.66 -47.06 -13.59
C SER A 915 -3.64 -45.52 -13.49
N ASP A 916 -4.61 -44.81 -14.11
CA ASP A 916 -4.71 -43.34 -14.01
C ASP A 916 -5.13 -42.90 -12.60
N ASN A 917 -4.74 -41.68 -12.20
CA ASN A 917 -5.05 -41.12 -10.88
C ASN A 917 -6.53 -40.66 -10.76
N ASP A 918 -7.21 -40.43 -11.89
CA ASP A 918 -8.61 -39.99 -11.92
C ASP A 918 -9.57 -41.18 -12.09
N THR A 919 -10.38 -41.43 -11.06
CA THR A 919 -11.38 -42.52 -11.04
C THR A 919 -12.37 -42.43 -12.21
N SER A 920 -12.73 -41.23 -12.66
CA SER A 920 -13.67 -41.06 -13.78
C SER A 920 -13.06 -41.48 -15.13
N VAL A 921 -11.74 -41.35 -15.28
CA VAL A 921 -10.99 -41.87 -16.43
C VAL A 921 -10.94 -43.39 -16.38
N GLN A 922 -10.64 -43.97 -15.21
CA GLN A 922 -10.63 -45.42 -15.00
C GLN A 922 -12.00 -46.03 -15.33
N VAL A 923 -13.10 -45.44 -14.85
CA VAL A 923 -14.47 -45.89 -15.15
C VAL A 923 -14.74 -45.88 -16.65
N ALA A 924 -14.40 -44.80 -17.36
CA ALA A 924 -14.60 -44.71 -18.81
C ALA A 924 -13.76 -45.73 -19.59
N ALA A 925 -12.54 -46.01 -19.14
CA ALA A 925 -11.67 -47.02 -19.75
C ALA A 925 -12.22 -48.45 -19.55
N VAL A 926 -12.67 -48.78 -18.34
CA VAL A 926 -13.33 -50.06 -18.02
C VAL A 926 -14.60 -50.24 -18.84
N ASP A 927 -15.40 -49.18 -19.00
CA ASP A 927 -16.59 -49.20 -19.85
C ASP A 927 -16.26 -49.50 -21.31
N ALA A 928 -15.23 -48.86 -21.86
CA ALA A 928 -14.79 -49.13 -23.23
C ALA A 928 -14.29 -50.57 -23.40
N LEU A 929 -13.52 -51.10 -22.45
CA LEU A 929 -13.06 -52.49 -22.46
C LEU A 929 -14.20 -53.50 -22.29
N SER A 930 -15.25 -53.15 -21.53
CA SER A 930 -16.43 -54.00 -21.32
C SER A 930 -17.16 -54.31 -22.62
N THR A 931 -17.07 -53.40 -23.62
CA THR A 931 -17.68 -53.61 -24.95
C THR A 931 -17.16 -54.87 -25.66
N LEU A 932 -15.92 -55.31 -25.33
CA LEU A 932 -15.29 -56.50 -25.89
C LEU A 932 -15.88 -57.81 -25.34
N LEU A 933 -16.68 -57.72 -24.28
CA LEU A 933 -17.25 -58.86 -23.56
C LEU A 933 -18.79 -58.91 -23.67
N LEU A 934 -19.41 -58.07 -24.51
CA LEU A 934 -20.87 -58.03 -24.68
C LEU A 934 -21.42 -59.36 -25.22
N ASP A 935 -20.70 -60.01 -26.13
CA ASP A 935 -21.09 -61.28 -26.75
C ASP A 935 -20.50 -62.51 -26.02
N TYR A 936 -20.67 -62.53 -24.70
CA TYR A 936 -20.12 -63.59 -23.82
C TYR A 936 -20.82 -64.95 -23.96
N HIS A 937 -21.90 -65.04 -24.74
CA HIS A 937 -22.59 -66.29 -25.07
C HIS A 937 -22.11 -66.92 -26.38
N SER A 938 -21.27 -66.23 -27.15
CA SER A 938 -20.75 -66.72 -28.42
C SER A 938 -19.80 -67.90 -28.27
N ARG A 939 -19.76 -68.77 -29.28
CA ARG A 939 -18.81 -69.90 -29.34
C ARG A 939 -17.36 -69.44 -29.48
N SER A 940 -17.13 -68.21 -29.96
CA SER A 940 -15.81 -67.58 -30.11
C SER A 940 -15.31 -66.88 -28.85
N PHE A 941 -16.14 -66.72 -27.81
CA PHE A 941 -15.79 -65.97 -26.61
C PHE A 941 -14.48 -66.41 -25.93
N LYS A 942 -14.18 -67.72 -25.97
CA LYS A 942 -12.90 -68.25 -25.47
C LYS A 942 -11.69 -67.60 -26.15
N ARG A 943 -11.72 -67.45 -27.49
CA ARG A 943 -10.63 -66.81 -28.25
C ARG A 943 -10.50 -65.33 -27.89
N THR A 944 -11.61 -64.64 -27.67
CA THR A 944 -11.62 -63.25 -27.22
C THR A 944 -10.93 -63.12 -25.87
N VAL A 945 -11.27 -63.97 -24.90
CA VAL A 945 -10.64 -63.94 -23.57
C VAL A 945 -9.16 -64.30 -23.64
N ASP A 946 -8.77 -65.32 -24.42
CA ASP A 946 -7.36 -65.69 -24.64
C ASP A 946 -6.55 -64.50 -25.23
N GLU A 947 -7.14 -63.72 -26.13
CA GLU A 947 -6.51 -62.52 -26.71
C GLU A 947 -6.43 -61.36 -25.70
N LEU A 948 -7.48 -61.13 -24.91
CA LEU A 948 -7.48 -60.09 -23.85
C LEU A 948 -6.44 -60.38 -22.78
N GLU A 949 -6.23 -61.65 -22.45
CA GLU A 949 -5.14 -62.12 -21.60
C GLU A 949 -3.77 -61.78 -22.23
N HIS A 950 -3.57 -62.09 -23.50
CA HIS A 950 -2.33 -61.76 -24.21
C HIS A 950 -2.02 -60.26 -24.23
N LEU A 951 -3.06 -59.43 -24.32
CA LEU A 951 -2.95 -57.97 -24.30
C LEU A 951 -2.82 -57.38 -22.87
N GLY A 952 -2.82 -58.21 -21.83
CA GLY A 952 -2.64 -57.82 -20.44
C GLY A 952 -3.89 -57.18 -19.80
N VAL A 953 -5.05 -57.26 -20.44
CA VAL A 953 -6.30 -56.66 -19.92
C VAL A 953 -6.72 -57.32 -18.61
N VAL A 954 -6.63 -58.65 -18.54
CA VAL A 954 -7.12 -59.44 -17.40
C VAL A 954 -6.34 -59.11 -16.12
N ASP A 955 -5.01 -59.15 -16.18
CA ASP A 955 -4.16 -58.85 -15.03
C ASP A 955 -4.31 -57.39 -14.56
N SER A 956 -4.41 -56.43 -15.47
CA SER A 956 -4.63 -55.02 -15.13
C SER A 956 -6.00 -54.77 -14.48
N VAL A 957 -7.07 -55.42 -14.96
CA VAL A 957 -8.41 -55.30 -14.36
C VAL A 957 -8.47 -55.97 -12.98
N ILE A 958 -7.81 -57.13 -12.81
CA ILE A 958 -7.71 -57.78 -11.48
C ILE A 958 -6.95 -56.89 -10.50
N THR A 959 -5.82 -56.31 -10.93
CA THR A 959 -5.02 -55.40 -10.11
C THR A 959 -5.86 -54.20 -9.67
N LEU A 960 -6.53 -53.53 -10.61
CA LEU A 960 -7.43 -52.41 -10.32
C LEU A 960 -8.55 -52.82 -9.34
N PHE A 961 -9.19 -53.97 -9.57
CA PHE A 961 -10.24 -54.46 -8.67
C PHE A 961 -9.73 -54.69 -7.24
N THR A 962 -8.51 -55.21 -7.07
CA THR A 962 -7.95 -55.46 -5.73
C THR A 962 -7.58 -54.19 -4.97
N GLU A 963 -7.38 -53.07 -5.66
CA GLU A 963 -7.05 -51.77 -5.06
C GLU A 963 -8.29 -50.89 -4.80
N VAL A 964 -9.33 -51.06 -5.61
CA VAL A 964 -10.53 -50.21 -5.62
C VAL A 964 -11.52 -50.59 -4.49
N ARG A 965 -12.01 -49.56 -3.79
CA ARG A 965 -13.04 -49.66 -2.74
C ARG A 965 -14.46 -49.73 -3.32
N SER A 966 -15.46 -49.98 -2.48
CA SER A 966 -16.88 -50.08 -2.88
C SER A 966 -17.36 -48.87 -3.69
N GLY A 967 -17.91 -49.10 -4.89
CA GLY A 967 -18.41 -48.05 -5.78
C GLY A 967 -18.63 -48.54 -7.22
N GLU A 968 -18.96 -47.62 -8.12
CA GLU A 968 -19.24 -47.91 -9.55
C GLU A 968 -18.07 -48.61 -10.27
N LEU A 969 -16.83 -48.16 -10.01
CA LEU A 969 -15.64 -48.75 -10.61
C LEU A 969 -15.45 -50.22 -10.17
N GLN A 970 -15.74 -50.52 -8.90
CA GLN A 970 -15.68 -51.88 -8.37
C GLN A 970 -16.74 -52.77 -9.03
N GLU A 971 -17.97 -52.27 -9.20
CA GLU A 971 -19.05 -53.01 -9.87
C GLU A 971 -18.67 -53.38 -11.31
N LYS A 972 -18.17 -52.41 -12.09
CA LYS A 972 -17.80 -52.62 -13.50
C LYS A 972 -16.59 -53.55 -13.67
N THR A 973 -15.58 -53.43 -12.82
CA THR A 973 -14.40 -54.31 -12.86
C THR A 973 -14.72 -55.74 -12.47
N ILE A 974 -15.55 -55.98 -11.45
CA ILE A 974 -16.02 -57.34 -11.11
C ILE A 974 -16.84 -57.93 -12.26
N TRP A 975 -17.67 -57.14 -12.94
CA TRP A 975 -18.43 -57.63 -14.10
C TRP A 975 -17.50 -58.19 -15.17
N ILE A 976 -16.43 -57.47 -15.53
CA ILE A 976 -15.41 -57.95 -16.48
C ILE A 976 -14.77 -59.27 -15.99
N ILE A 977 -14.32 -59.30 -14.73
CA ILE A 977 -13.67 -60.48 -14.13
C ILE A 977 -14.63 -61.68 -14.14
N GLU A 978 -15.89 -61.47 -13.74
CA GLU A 978 -16.93 -62.50 -13.74
C GLU A 978 -17.17 -63.07 -15.14
N LYS A 979 -17.17 -62.24 -16.19
CA LYS A 979 -17.28 -62.73 -17.58
C LYS A 979 -16.06 -63.53 -18.03
N ILE A 980 -14.86 -63.08 -17.71
CA ILE A 980 -13.61 -63.78 -18.06
C ILE A 980 -13.55 -65.17 -17.39
N LEU A 981 -13.96 -65.26 -16.13
CA LEU A 981 -13.93 -66.51 -15.35
C LEU A 981 -14.91 -67.59 -15.87
N ARG A 982 -15.85 -67.24 -16.76
CA ARG A 982 -16.74 -68.22 -17.42
C ARG A 982 -16.01 -69.11 -18.43
N VAL A 983 -14.83 -68.69 -18.91
CA VAL A 983 -14.03 -69.47 -19.86
C VAL A 983 -13.26 -70.58 -19.14
N GLU A 984 -13.48 -71.82 -19.57
CA GLU A 984 -12.78 -73.00 -19.04
C GLU A 984 -11.25 -72.82 -19.13
N ASN A 985 -10.53 -73.19 -18.06
CA ASN A 985 -9.10 -72.97 -17.76
C ASN A 985 -8.74 -71.65 -17.05
N HIS A 986 -9.45 -70.54 -17.28
CA HIS A 986 -9.17 -69.27 -16.58
C HIS A 986 -9.57 -69.32 -15.10
N SER A 987 -10.73 -69.94 -14.81
CA SER A 987 -11.19 -70.15 -13.43
C SER A 987 -10.21 -70.96 -12.57
N GLN A 988 -9.55 -71.97 -13.14
CA GLN A 988 -8.55 -72.77 -12.44
C GLN A 988 -7.27 -71.99 -12.15
N ARG A 989 -6.83 -71.16 -13.10
CA ARG A 989 -5.61 -70.35 -12.98
C ARG A 989 -5.74 -69.26 -11.92
N TYR A 990 -6.89 -68.59 -11.86
CA TYR A 990 -7.13 -67.49 -10.92
C TYR A 990 -7.69 -67.94 -9.55
N ALA A 991 -8.08 -69.21 -9.38
CA ALA A 991 -8.54 -69.74 -8.08
C ALA A 991 -7.48 -69.66 -6.97
N LEU A 992 -6.20 -69.64 -7.32
CA LEU A 992 -5.09 -69.52 -6.37
C LEU A 992 -4.64 -68.06 -6.13
N ASN A 993 -5.24 -67.08 -6.83
CA ASN A 993 -4.94 -65.66 -6.65
C ASN A 993 -5.62 -65.15 -5.36
N GLN A 994 -4.90 -65.22 -4.24
CA GLN A 994 -5.39 -64.84 -2.91
C GLN A 994 -5.89 -63.38 -2.84
N PRO A 995 -5.19 -62.38 -3.42
CA PRO A 995 -5.71 -61.01 -3.51
C PRO A 995 -7.09 -60.92 -4.19
N LEU A 996 -7.26 -61.56 -5.34
CA LEU A 996 -8.52 -61.56 -6.07
C LEU A 996 -9.64 -62.22 -5.26
N VAL A 997 -9.41 -63.40 -4.68
CA VAL A 997 -10.41 -64.12 -3.87
C VAL A 997 -10.82 -63.28 -2.66
N ARG A 998 -9.85 -62.66 -1.97
CA ARG A 998 -10.13 -61.79 -0.83
C ARG A 998 -10.97 -60.58 -1.25
N GLY A 999 -10.61 -59.90 -2.34
CA GLY A 999 -11.38 -58.78 -2.89
C GLY A 999 -12.81 -59.18 -3.26
N LEU A 1000 -13.00 -60.35 -3.88
CA LEU A 1000 -14.34 -60.88 -4.22
C LEU A 1000 -15.18 -61.19 -2.97
N VAL A 1001 -14.58 -61.76 -1.91
CA VAL A 1001 -15.28 -61.99 -0.63
C VAL A 1001 -15.69 -60.68 0.02
N GLU A 1002 -14.84 -59.67 -0.04
CA GLU A 1002 -15.13 -58.34 0.51
C GLU A 1002 -16.26 -57.66 -0.26
N ALA A 1003 -16.21 -57.68 -1.60
CA ALA A 1003 -17.27 -57.19 -2.48
C ALA A 1003 -18.60 -57.95 -2.26
N PHE A 1004 -18.57 -59.26 -2.01
CA PHE A 1004 -19.76 -60.05 -1.69
C PHE A 1004 -20.38 -59.68 -0.33
N LYS A 1005 -19.56 -59.31 0.67
CA LYS A 1005 -20.04 -58.91 2.00
C LYS A 1005 -20.56 -57.48 2.05
N HIS A 1006 -19.88 -56.56 1.38
CA HIS A 1006 -20.04 -55.12 1.59
C HIS A 1006 -20.51 -54.35 0.34
N GLY A 1007 -20.59 -55.00 -0.83
CA GLY A 1007 -21.01 -54.36 -2.08
C GLY A 1007 -22.51 -54.05 -2.17
N ASN A 1008 -22.86 -53.23 -3.16
CA ASN A 1008 -24.25 -53.00 -3.55
C ASN A 1008 -24.90 -54.29 -4.11
N SER A 1009 -26.19 -54.26 -4.47
CA SER A 1009 -26.89 -55.47 -4.96
C SER A 1009 -26.23 -56.11 -6.18
N ASN A 1010 -25.73 -55.31 -7.13
CA ASN A 1010 -25.12 -55.78 -8.37
C ASN A 1010 -23.70 -56.31 -8.13
N THR A 1011 -22.87 -55.54 -7.40
CA THR A 1011 -21.53 -55.94 -6.95
C THR A 1011 -21.57 -57.29 -6.22
N ARG A 1012 -22.52 -57.49 -5.30
CA ARG A 1012 -22.66 -58.76 -4.57
C ARG A 1012 -23.02 -59.92 -5.49
N LYS A 1013 -23.92 -59.71 -6.45
CA LYS A 1013 -24.31 -60.73 -7.42
C LYS A 1013 -23.11 -61.15 -8.28
N HIS A 1014 -22.39 -60.20 -8.88
CA HIS A 1014 -21.22 -60.52 -9.71
C HIS A 1014 -20.10 -61.16 -8.88
N ALA A 1015 -19.88 -60.72 -7.64
CA ALA A 1015 -18.90 -61.33 -6.74
C ALA A 1015 -19.28 -62.77 -6.36
N GLN A 1016 -20.56 -63.04 -6.09
CA GLN A 1016 -21.06 -64.39 -5.82
C GLN A 1016 -20.87 -65.31 -7.03
N ASP A 1017 -21.22 -64.84 -8.22
CA ASP A 1017 -21.06 -65.59 -9.48
C ASP A 1017 -19.58 -65.90 -9.73
N ALA A 1018 -18.69 -64.92 -9.58
CA ALA A 1018 -17.24 -65.09 -9.70
C ALA A 1018 -16.67 -66.09 -8.67
N LEU A 1019 -17.05 -65.99 -7.39
CA LEU A 1019 -16.61 -66.94 -6.34
C LEU A 1019 -17.11 -68.37 -6.59
N THR A 1020 -18.31 -68.51 -7.16
CA THR A 1020 -18.86 -69.81 -7.56
C THR A 1020 -18.07 -70.40 -8.74
N LEU A 1021 -17.71 -69.58 -9.74
CA LEU A 1021 -16.88 -69.99 -10.87
C LEU A 1021 -15.46 -70.41 -10.43
N LEU A 1022 -14.90 -69.76 -9.40
CA LEU A 1022 -13.62 -70.13 -8.78
C LEU A 1022 -13.71 -71.34 -7.83
N LYS A 1023 -14.91 -71.91 -7.64
CA LYS A 1023 -15.20 -73.00 -6.69
C LYS A 1023 -14.85 -72.68 -5.23
N GLN A 1024 -14.82 -71.39 -4.87
CA GLN A 1024 -14.64 -70.92 -3.49
C GLN A 1024 -15.95 -70.97 -2.69
N LEU A 1025 -17.09 -71.08 -3.39
CA LEU A 1025 -18.42 -71.36 -2.82
C LEU A 1025 -18.96 -72.68 -3.40
N SER A 1026 -19.51 -73.54 -2.55
CA SER A 1026 -20.24 -74.75 -2.98
C SER A 1026 -21.62 -74.35 -3.50
N GLY A 1027 -21.90 -74.57 -4.79
CA GLY A 1027 -23.06 -74.02 -5.48
C GLY A 1027 -24.42 -74.46 -4.93
N ILE A 1028 -25.35 -73.51 -4.79
CA ILE A 1028 -26.79 -73.77 -4.83
C ILE A 1028 -27.25 -73.39 -6.24
N SER A 1029 -27.61 -74.39 -7.04
CA SER A 1029 -28.27 -74.21 -8.34
C SER A 1029 -29.65 -73.59 -8.10
N GLY A 1030 -29.86 -72.36 -8.59
CA GLY A 1030 -31.17 -71.72 -8.62
C GLY A 1030 -32.05 -72.35 -9.70
N LYS A 1031 -33.07 -73.10 -9.30
CA LYS A 1031 -34.29 -73.22 -10.11
C LYS A 1031 -35.08 -71.92 -9.95
N GLU A 1032 -35.46 -71.33 -11.06
CA GLU A 1032 -36.41 -70.22 -11.13
C GLU A 1032 -37.70 -70.57 -10.36
N SER A 1033 -38.04 -69.79 -9.34
CA SER A 1033 -39.38 -69.80 -8.75
C SER A 1033 -40.08 -68.50 -9.11
N SER A 1034 -40.86 -68.57 -10.18
CA SER A 1034 -41.97 -67.67 -10.43
C SER A 1034 -42.97 -67.76 -9.27
N GLN A 1035 -43.00 -66.76 -8.39
CA GLN A 1035 -44.18 -66.49 -7.57
C GLN A 1035 -44.46 -64.99 -7.55
N SER A 1036 -45.29 -64.58 -8.52
CA SER A 1036 -46.20 -63.46 -8.36
C SER A 1036 -47.06 -63.68 -7.12
N ARG A 1037 -46.93 -62.81 -6.12
CA ARG A 1037 -47.96 -62.63 -5.09
C ARG A 1037 -48.32 -61.16 -4.98
N SER A 1038 -49.42 -60.85 -5.66
CA SER A 1038 -50.39 -59.80 -5.34
C SER A 1038 -50.59 -59.61 -3.83
N ARG A 1039 -50.69 -58.35 -3.39
CA ARG A 1039 -51.53 -57.87 -2.28
C ARG A 1039 -51.65 -56.34 -2.48
N ARG A 1040 -52.82 -55.88 -2.92
CA ARG A 1040 -53.97 -55.38 -2.12
C ARG A 1040 -53.69 -54.05 -1.46
#